data_AF-A0ABD5SUZ5-F1
#
_entry.id   AF-A0ABD5SUZ5-F1
#
_cell.length_a   1.000
_cell.length_b   1.000
_cell.length_c   1.000
_cell.angle_alpha   90.00
_cell.angle_beta   90.00
_cell.angle_gamma   90.00
#
_symmetry.space_group_name_H-M   'P 1'
#
loop_
_entity.id
_entity.type
_entity.pdbx_description
1 polymer ?
#
loop_
_entity_poly.entity_id
_entity_poly.type
_entity_poly.pdbx_seq_one_letter_code
_entity_poly.pdbx_strand_id
1 'polypeptide(L)'
;VAADYDAPVLPRGAGSSLAGQAVGPDCVVLDLSRHMDDVRRIDPDEQTAVVQPGVVQDDLDAALEPHGLKFPPDPASSNRATIGGGIGNNSTGAHSVRYGITDAYVEECEVVLADGSRIRTRDVVLDGPEWERIVSKDDREAAIYRTVRALVEDTAEEIEERYPKLKRSVSGYNLQKVIRTEPAGAAATAASERRADEAREEGDRIINLSKLLVGAEGTLGVVVEATLSLVTRPDETALTVCCYDDLLEALAAVPEALALEASAVELMDREVFRLAAESAEYAEYVEPIPRGTEAALMLEFDSEVVDDRPNAIAGATSRLVDEGAAFDSIEAFSPAEQDRLWKLRKAAIPLLMSMEGDPKPYPFVEDASVPPEELAEYVAGFQEILEKHDTTAAYFAHAGVGTLHIRPVLNLKEGGDVEKMRAIADDVTDLVREHNGSFSGEHGDGLARTEFNPKLYGPELWTAFQDLKSAFDPDWRMNPGKVVYREEDSTDIREHLRYGPDYASLEPRTTLDFDDEGGFSHVVELCNGCGTCRQSDGDVMCPTYRATEEEIATTRGRANLLRAAISGEIDPEELYGERFQEEVLDLCIGCKGCQSDCPTGVDLAKLKAEVKHQYHDREGTSHRERLFADVDRLASLGSAFAPLA
;
A
#
# COMPACT_ATOMS: atom_id res chain seq x y z
N VAL A 1 15.31 -24.67 -5.74
CA VAL A 1 14.51 -25.23 -4.60
C VAL A 1 13.03 -25.15 -4.90
N ALA A 2 12.37 -23.99 -4.81
CA ALA A 2 10.91 -23.93 -5.04
C ALA A 2 10.49 -24.52 -6.40
N ALA A 3 11.19 -24.16 -7.48
CA ALA A 3 10.99 -24.77 -8.81
C ALA A 3 11.22 -26.30 -8.83
N ASP A 4 12.15 -26.84 -8.05
CA ASP A 4 12.43 -28.29 -7.99
C ASP A 4 11.34 -29.07 -7.23
N TYR A 5 10.60 -28.40 -6.35
CA TYR A 5 9.52 -28.96 -5.53
C TYR A 5 8.13 -28.55 -6.00
N ASP A 6 8.03 -27.86 -7.15
CA ASP A 6 6.79 -27.32 -7.70
C ASP A 6 6.00 -26.45 -6.71
N ALA A 7 6.72 -25.67 -5.90
CA ALA A 7 6.12 -24.78 -4.91
C ALA A 7 5.96 -23.36 -5.49
N PRO A 8 4.77 -22.74 -5.40
CA PRO A 8 4.61 -21.34 -5.76
C PRO A 8 5.39 -20.44 -4.78
N VAL A 9 5.82 -19.28 -5.26
CA VAL A 9 6.64 -18.34 -4.49
C VAL A 9 6.02 -16.95 -4.51
N LEU A 10 6.14 -16.26 -3.38
CA LEU A 10 5.66 -14.90 -3.20
C LEU A 10 6.81 -14.04 -2.66
N PRO A 11 7.45 -13.18 -3.47
CA PRO A 11 8.34 -12.16 -2.95
C PRO A 11 7.53 -11.13 -2.15
N ARG A 12 8.00 -10.83 -0.93
CA ARG A 12 7.29 -9.94 -0.01
C ARG A 12 8.26 -8.97 0.64
N GLY A 13 7.89 -7.68 0.62
CA GLY A 13 8.48 -6.67 1.48
C GLY A 13 7.85 -6.70 2.87
N ALA A 14 7.49 -5.54 3.40
CA ALA A 14 6.77 -5.44 4.67
C ALA A 14 5.32 -5.96 4.63
N GLY A 15 4.76 -6.27 3.46
CA GLY A 15 3.39 -6.77 3.32
C GLY A 15 2.34 -5.76 3.82
N SER A 16 2.44 -4.52 3.38
CA SER A 16 1.51 -3.41 3.71
C SER A 16 0.46 -3.16 2.63
N SER A 17 0.45 -3.93 1.54
CA SER A 17 -0.49 -3.78 0.43
C SER A 17 -1.92 -4.17 0.83
N LEU A 18 -2.92 -3.67 0.11
CA LEU A 18 -4.33 -3.77 0.51
C LEU A 18 -5.17 -4.74 -0.32
N ALA A 19 -4.75 -5.09 -1.54
CA ALA A 19 -5.54 -5.88 -2.47
C ALA A 19 -5.23 -7.39 -2.43
N GLY A 20 -4.43 -7.84 -1.45
CA GLY A 20 -4.04 -9.25 -1.32
C GLY A 20 -2.80 -9.67 -2.12
N GLN A 21 -1.96 -8.73 -2.57
CA GLN A 21 -0.68 -9.05 -3.24
C GLN A 21 0.27 -9.83 -2.34
N ALA A 22 0.33 -9.44 -1.07
CA ALA A 22 1.27 -9.96 -0.09
C ALA A 22 0.77 -11.23 0.62
N VAL A 23 -0.30 -11.85 0.11
CA VAL A 23 -0.82 -13.14 0.58
C VAL A 23 -0.95 -14.11 -0.59
N GLY A 24 -0.50 -15.34 -0.40
CA GLY A 24 -0.48 -16.36 -1.44
C GLY A 24 -0.81 -17.71 -0.81
N PRO A 25 -1.95 -18.33 -1.15
CA PRO A 25 -2.25 -19.70 -0.75
C PRO A 25 -1.11 -20.61 -1.20
N ASP A 26 -0.64 -21.49 -0.30
CA ASP A 26 0.43 -22.46 -0.55
C ASP A 26 1.78 -21.89 -1.02
N CYS A 27 1.94 -20.56 -1.05
CA CYS A 27 3.17 -19.90 -1.46
C CYS A 27 4.26 -20.00 -0.39
N VAL A 28 5.48 -20.29 -0.83
CA VAL A 28 6.69 -19.98 -0.05
C VAL A 28 6.90 -18.46 -0.09
N VAL A 29 6.76 -17.81 1.06
CA VAL A 29 6.99 -16.36 1.20
C VAL A 29 8.48 -16.08 1.30
N LEU A 30 9.00 -15.26 0.38
CA LEU A 30 10.37 -14.74 0.40
C LEU A 30 10.33 -13.34 1.00
N ASP A 31 10.55 -13.23 2.31
CA ASP A 31 10.63 -11.93 2.99
C ASP A 31 11.98 -11.26 2.69
N LEU A 32 11.95 -10.20 1.88
CA LEU A 32 13.15 -9.50 1.41
C LEU A 32 13.57 -8.36 2.34
N SER A 33 12.75 -7.99 3.33
CA SER A 33 12.99 -6.77 4.11
C SER A 33 14.05 -6.92 5.21
N ARG A 34 14.55 -8.13 5.45
CA ARG A 34 15.46 -8.42 6.59
C ARG A 34 16.93 -8.53 6.21
N HIS A 35 17.19 -9.02 5.00
CA HIS A 35 18.55 -9.37 4.56
C HIS A 35 18.90 -8.76 3.21
N MET A 36 17.98 -7.97 2.64
CA MET A 36 18.17 -7.28 1.37
C MET A 36 17.73 -5.82 1.50
N ASP A 37 18.24 -5.14 2.51
CA ASP A 37 17.87 -3.80 2.97
C ASP A 37 19.03 -2.80 2.89
N ASP A 38 20.06 -3.09 2.09
CA ASP A 38 21.18 -2.17 1.88
C ASP A 38 20.89 -1.09 0.81
N VAL A 39 21.18 0.17 1.14
CA VAL A 39 21.43 1.22 0.14
C VAL A 39 22.85 1.04 -0.39
N ARG A 40 22.99 0.57 -1.63
CA ARG A 40 24.27 0.17 -2.23
C ARG A 40 25.11 1.37 -2.69
N ARG A 41 24.47 2.37 -3.27
CA ARG A 41 25.12 3.59 -3.78
C ARG A 41 24.12 4.74 -3.84
N ILE A 42 24.56 5.95 -3.52
CA ILE A 42 23.87 7.20 -3.83
C ILE A 42 24.82 8.02 -4.69
N ASP A 43 24.34 8.54 -5.81
CA ASP A 43 25.06 9.46 -6.68
C ASP A 43 24.28 10.80 -6.76
N PRO A 44 24.67 11.80 -5.96
CA PRO A 44 23.98 13.08 -5.94
C PRO A 44 24.11 13.88 -7.23
N ASP A 45 25.22 13.71 -7.97
CA ASP A 45 25.48 14.45 -9.21
C ASP A 45 24.62 13.89 -10.35
N GLU A 46 24.45 12.57 -10.40
CA GLU A 46 23.55 11.90 -11.35
C GLU A 46 22.09 11.85 -10.86
N GLN A 47 21.81 12.24 -9.62
CA GLN A 47 20.52 12.11 -8.94
C GLN A 47 19.98 10.66 -9.00
N THR A 48 20.82 9.68 -8.69
CA THR A 48 20.43 8.27 -8.68
C THR A 48 20.79 7.56 -7.38
N ALA A 49 20.10 6.47 -7.08
CA ALA A 49 20.44 5.54 -6.00
C ALA A 49 20.33 4.09 -6.49
N VAL A 50 21.24 3.23 -6.02
CA VAL A 50 21.15 1.77 -6.20
C VAL A 50 20.80 1.18 -4.85
N VAL A 51 19.71 0.43 -4.78
CA VAL A 51 19.13 -0.06 -3.52
C VAL A 51 18.69 -1.52 -3.65
N GLN A 52 18.70 -2.22 -2.53
CA GLN A 52 18.07 -3.53 -2.42
C GLN A 52 16.56 -3.40 -2.13
N PRO A 53 15.73 -4.41 -2.49
CA PRO A 53 14.26 -4.33 -2.43
C PRO A 53 13.68 -4.19 -1.01
N GLY A 54 14.44 -4.55 0.01
CA GLY A 54 14.05 -4.53 1.41
C GLY A 54 14.24 -3.19 2.10
N VAL A 55 14.93 -2.23 1.47
CA VAL A 55 15.13 -0.88 2.01
C VAL A 55 13.76 -0.25 2.27
N VAL A 56 13.51 0.24 3.49
CA VAL A 56 12.31 1.02 3.80
C VAL A 56 12.43 2.40 3.17
N GLN A 57 11.34 2.92 2.62
CA GLN A 57 11.40 4.16 1.85
C GLN A 57 11.85 5.37 2.67
N ASP A 58 11.32 5.55 3.88
CA ASP A 58 11.74 6.67 4.74
C ASP A 58 13.22 6.55 5.15
N ASP A 59 13.75 5.34 5.30
CA ASP A 59 15.19 5.12 5.58
C ASP A 59 16.05 5.52 4.37
N LEU A 60 15.57 5.28 3.13
CA LEU A 60 16.21 5.80 1.92
C LEU A 60 16.16 7.33 1.89
N ASP A 61 15.01 7.93 2.14
CA ASP A 61 14.87 9.39 2.12
C ASP A 61 15.74 10.06 3.20
N ALA A 62 15.88 9.46 4.38
CA ALA A 62 16.81 9.91 5.42
C ALA A 62 18.28 9.85 4.95
N ALA A 63 18.66 8.84 4.17
CA ALA A 63 19.99 8.75 3.57
C ALA A 63 20.22 9.77 2.44
N LEU A 64 19.16 10.21 1.76
CA LEU A 64 19.19 11.20 0.68
C LEU A 64 19.15 12.64 1.17
N GLU A 65 18.57 12.91 2.34
CA GLU A 65 18.41 14.24 2.93
C GLU A 65 19.71 15.09 2.94
N PRO A 66 20.89 14.56 3.33
CA PRO A 66 22.13 15.35 3.32
C PRO A 66 22.54 15.88 1.93
N HIS A 67 21.95 15.33 0.87
CA HIS A 67 22.18 15.71 -0.52
C HIS A 67 21.08 16.63 -1.08
N GLY A 68 20.05 16.96 -0.31
CA GLY A 68 18.89 17.73 -0.79
C GLY A 68 18.03 16.95 -1.79
N LEU A 69 18.10 15.62 -1.75
CA LEU A 69 17.38 14.73 -2.65
C LEU A 69 16.32 13.92 -1.88
N LYS A 70 15.37 13.35 -2.62
CA LYS A 70 14.40 12.37 -2.13
C LYS A 70 14.02 11.37 -3.22
N PHE A 71 13.50 10.21 -2.82
CA PHE A 71 12.74 9.35 -3.72
C PHE A 71 11.32 9.91 -3.85
N PRO A 72 10.75 10.06 -5.07
CA PRO A 72 9.58 10.91 -5.26
C PRO A 72 8.23 10.34 -4.78
N PRO A 73 7.89 9.05 -5.04
CA PRO A 73 6.67 8.43 -4.49
C PRO A 73 6.63 8.54 -2.97
N ASP A 74 5.46 8.81 -2.39
CA ASP A 74 5.32 9.07 -0.95
C ASP A 74 4.06 8.40 -0.34
N PRO A 75 3.95 7.06 -0.42
CA PRO A 75 2.77 6.36 0.10
C PRO A 75 2.57 6.62 1.59
N ALA A 76 1.32 6.58 2.06
CA ALA A 76 1.01 6.71 3.49
C ALA A 76 1.69 5.64 4.37
N SER A 77 2.22 4.59 3.76
CA SER A 77 3.02 3.55 4.40
C SER A 77 4.53 3.68 4.23
N SER A 78 5.08 4.80 3.74
CA SER A 78 6.50 4.98 3.42
C SER A 78 7.46 4.58 4.56
N ASN A 79 7.07 4.82 5.81
CA ASN A 79 7.83 4.45 7.02
C ASN A 79 7.97 2.95 7.34
N ARG A 80 7.45 2.09 6.46
CA ARG A 80 7.51 0.62 6.58
C ARG A 80 7.45 -0.07 5.23
N ALA A 81 6.86 0.55 4.22
CA ALA A 81 6.86 0.07 2.86
C ALA A 81 8.30 0.03 2.34
N THR A 82 8.64 -1.10 1.74
CA THR A 82 9.97 -1.32 1.19
C THR A 82 9.99 -0.93 -0.28
N ILE A 83 11.14 -0.51 -0.81
CA ILE A 83 11.30 -0.13 -2.22
C ILE A 83 10.79 -1.23 -3.16
N GLY A 84 11.14 -2.49 -2.91
CA GLY A 84 10.68 -3.63 -3.71
C GLY A 84 9.16 -3.83 -3.66
N GLY A 85 8.52 -3.46 -2.54
CA GLY A 85 7.06 -3.44 -2.43
C GLY A 85 6.46 -2.31 -3.26
N GLY A 86 7.06 -1.12 -3.20
CA GLY A 86 6.70 0.02 -4.04
C GLY A 86 6.83 -0.28 -5.53
N ILE A 87 7.91 -0.96 -5.94
CA ILE A 87 8.09 -1.46 -7.32
C ILE A 87 6.99 -2.45 -7.66
N GLY A 88 6.81 -3.51 -6.87
CA GLY A 88 5.81 -4.54 -7.16
C GLY A 88 4.39 -4.00 -7.27
N ASN A 89 4.07 -2.95 -6.51
CA ASN A 89 2.74 -2.34 -6.44
C ASN A 89 2.62 -1.05 -7.27
N ASN A 90 3.68 -0.63 -7.98
CA ASN A 90 3.76 0.67 -8.66
C ASN A 90 3.27 1.86 -7.81
N SER A 91 3.69 1.90 -6.55
CA SER A 91 3.12 2.77 -5.54
C SER A 91 3.32 4.26 -5.82
N THR A 92 2.55 5.08 -5.11
CA THR A 92 2.58 6.54 -5.19
C THR A 92 2.05 7.14 -3.89
N GLY A 93 1.74 8.44 -3.88
CA GLY A 93 1.23 9.16 -2.72
C GLY A 93 0.72 10.56 -3.08
N ALA A 94 0.49 11.40 -2.07
CA ALA A 94 -0.22 12.66 -2.21
C ALA A 94 0.40 13.61 -3.25
N HIS A 95 1.71 13.56 -3.43
CA HIS A 95 2.43 14.44 -4.37
C HIS A 95 2.51 13.89 -5.80
N SER A 96 1.77 12.83 -6.11
CA SER A 96 1.70 12.24 -7.46
C SER A 96 1.17 13.18 -8.54
N VAL A 97 0.44 14.25 -8.15
CA VAL A 97 0.08 15.34 -9.07
C VAL A 97 1.32 15.89 -9.76
N ARG A 98 2.41 16.02 -9.00
CA ARG A 98 3.71 16.52 -9.44
C ARG A 98 4.64 15.41 -9.92
N TYR A 99 4.72 14.30 -9.19
CA TYR A 99 5.75 13.29 -9.39
C TYR A 99 5.28 12.03 -10.14
N GLY A 100 3.98 11.81 -10.30
CA GLY A 100 3.48 10.55 -10.85
C GLY A 100 3.71 9.37 -9.90
N ILE A 101 4.03 8.21 -10.47
CA ILE A 101 4.07 6.93 -9.75
C ILE A 101 5.47 6.28 -9.85
N THR A 102 5.68 5.17 -9.15
CA THR A 102 7.00 4.53 -9.00
C THR A 102 7.67 4.19 -10.33
N ASP A 103 6.91 3.80 -11.34
CA ASP A 103 7.44 3.39 -12.64
C ASP A 103 8.34 4.44 -13.29
N ALA A 104 8.06 5.71 -13.07
CA ALA A 104 8.81 6.81 -13.65
C ALA A 104 10.23 6.96 -13.09
N TYR A 105 10.49 6.32 -11.96
CA TYR A 105 11.73 6.45 -11.22
C TYR A 105 12.51 5.14 -11.12
N VAL A 106 12.03 4.06 -11.72
CA VAL A 106 12.76 2.79 -11.82
C VAL A 106 13.43 2.71 -13.19
N GLU A 107 14.75 2.80 -13.19
CA GLU A 107 15.57 2.78 -14.41
C GLU A 107 15.98 1.35 -14.76
N GLU A 108 16.51 0.63 -13.77
CA GLU A 108 17.06 -0.71 -13.94
C GLU A 108 16.69 -1.60 -12.77
N CYS A 109 16.48 -2.89 -13.04
CA CYS A 109 16.32 -3.91 -12.02
C CYS A 109 17.25 -5.09 -12.28
N GLU A 110 17.88 -5.62 -11.23
CA GLU A 110 18.34 -7.00 -11.23
C GLU A 110 17.20 -7.91 -10.76
N VAL A 111 16.90 -8.96 -11.54
CA VAL A 111 15.77 -9.85 -11.27
C VAL A 111 16.18 -11.30 -11.32
N VAL A 112 15.69 -12.08 -10.35
CA VAL A 112 15.72 -13.54 -10.35
C VAL A 112 14.41 -14.06 -10.95
N LEU A 113 14.50 -14.80 -12.05
CA LEU A 113 13.36 -15.39 -12.73
C LEU A 113 12.90 -16.69 -12.06
N ALA A 114 11.75 -17.22 -12.49
CA ALA A 114 11.14 -18.44 -11.93
C ALA A 114 12.05 -19.68 -11.97
N ASP A 115 12.96 -19.76 -12.95
CA ASP A 115 13.97 -20.82 -13.08
C ASP A 115 15.26 -20.55 -12.28
N GLY A 116 15.32 -19.45 -11.53
CA GLY A 116 16.47 -19.03 -10.73
C GLY A 116 17.57 -18.31 -11.52
N SER A 117 17.42 -18.18 -12.84
CA SER A 117 18.34 -17.37 -13.65
C SER A 117 18.21 -15.88 -13.32
N ARG A 118 19.25 -15.11 -13.62
CA ARG A 118 19.28 -13.67 -13.36
C ARG A 118 19.31 -12.88 -14.65
N ILE A 119 18.51 -11.83 -14.72
CA ILE A 119 18.55 -10.83 -15.79
C ILE A 119 18.74 -9.44 -15.18
N ARG A 120 19.28 -8.53 -15.98
CA ARG A 120 19.31 -7.10 -15.69
C ARG A 120 18.44 -6.40 -16.71
N THR A 121 17.43 -5.69 -16.26
CA THR A 121 16.58 -4.85 -17.10
C THR A 121 17.14 -3.43 -17.13
N ARG A 122 17.04 -2.79 -18.29
CA ARG A 122 17.56 -1.45 -18.60
C ARG A 122 17.03 -1.03 -19.95
N ASP A 123 17.26 0.23 -20.30
CA ASP A 123 17.01 0.74 -21.66
C ASP A 123 17.86 -0.03 -22.69
N VAL A 124 17.19 -0.61 -23.68
CA VAL A 124 17.81 -1.29 -24.83
C VAL A 124 17.20 -0.73 -26.10
N VAL A 125 18.04 -0.20 -27.00
CA VAL A 125 17.60 0.27 -28.32
C VAL A 125 17.20 -0.94 -29.18
N LEU A 126 15.93 -0.96 -29.62
CA LEU A 126 15.40 -2.00 -30.52
C LEU A 126 16.21 -2.04 -31.82
N ASP A 127 16.50 -3.25 -32.29
CA ASP A 127 17.30 -3.51 -33.51
C ASP A 127 18.74 -2.95 -33.44
N GLY A 128 19.17 -2.46 -32.27
CA GLY A 128 20.53 -2.01 -32.00
C GLY A 128 21.50 -3.16 -31.69
N PRO A 129 22.81 -2.87 -31.56
CA PRO A 129 23.83 -3.90 -31.31
C PRO A 129 23.60 -4.71 -30.02
N GLU A 130 23.08 -4.06 -28.97
CA GLU A 130 22.78 -4.72 -27.72
C GLU A 130 21.54 -5.62 -27.83
N TRP A 131 20.46 -5.12 -28.45
CA TRP A 131 19.28 -5.92 -28.75
C TRP A 131 19.64 -7.20 -29.50
N GLU A 132 20.37 -7.09 -30.61
CA GLU A 132 20.81 -8.24 -31.42
C GLU A 132 21.62 -9.26 -30.61
N ARG A 133 22.48 -8.77 -29.72
CA ARG A 133 23.26 -9.61 -28.80
C ARG A 133 22.38 -10.33 -27.79
N ILE A 134 21.30 -9.72 -27.31
CA ILE A 134 20.35 -10.33 -26.37
C ILE A 134 19.50 -11.36 -27.12
N VAL A 135 18.79 -10.96 -28.18
CA VAL A 135 17.78 -11.81 -28.82
C VAL A 135 18.36 -12.98 -29.61
N SER A 136 19.64 -12.93 -30.00
CA SER A 136 20.34 -14.03 -30.69
C SER A 136 20.71 -15.21 -29.77
N LYS A 137 20.57 -15.06 -28.46
CA LYS A 137 20.77 -16.18 -27.52
C LYS A 137 19.58 -17.14 -27.55
N ASP A 138 19.81 -18.34 -27.05
CA ASP A 138 18.80 -19.37 -26.83
C ASP A 138 18.57 -19.57 -25.32
N ASP A 139 18.15 -18.50 -24.66
CA ASP A 139 17.86 -18.47 -23.23
C ASP A 139 16.54 -17.73 -22.93
N ARG A 140 16.16 -17.74 -21.65
CA ARG A 140 14.93 -17.13 -21.15
C ARG A 140 14.88 -15.62 -21.40
N GLU A 141 15.99 -14.92 -21.17
CA GLU A 141 16.12 -13.47 -21.40
C GLU A 141 15.78 -13.15 -22.86
N ALA A 142 16.41 -13.85 -23.82
CA ALA A 142 16.15 -13.65 -25.24
C ALA A 142 14.69 -13.93 -25.62
N ALA A 143 14.08 -14.98 -25.05
CA ALA A 143 12.68 -15.30 -25.28
C ALA A 143 11.75 -14.19 -24.76
N ILE A 144 11.99 -13.67 -23.55
CA ILE A 144 11.22 -12.57 -22.96
C ILE A 144 11.27 -11.32 -23.86
N TYR A 145 12.47 -10.87 -24.25
CA TYR A 145 12.60 -9.68 -25.10
C TYR A 145 11.87 -9.84 -26.45
N ARG A 146 11.96 -11.02 -27.07
CA ARG A 146 11.25 -11.34 -28.31
C ARG A 146 9.73 -11.33 -28.12
N THR A 147 9.23 -11.97 -27.07
CA THR A 147 7.79 -12.02 -26.76
C THR A 147 7.25 -10.62 -26.45
N VAL A 148 7.91 -9.85 -25.60
CA VAL A 148 7.44 -8.51 -25.22
C VAL A 148 7.32 -7.59 -26.42
N ARG A 149 8.30 -7.60 -27.34
CA ARG A 149 8.20 -6.83 -28.57
C ARG A 149 7.00 -7.25 -29.41
N ALA A 150 6.83 -8.56 -29.63
CA ALA A 150 5.72 -9.08 -30.41
C ALA A 150 4.38 -8.68 -29.79
N LEU A 151 4.19 -8.87 -28.48
CA LEU A 151 2.96 -8.49 -27.78
C LEU A 151 2.63 -7.01 -27.97
N VAL A 152 3.59 -6.11 -27.73
CA VAL A 152 3.35 -4.66 -27.86
C VAL A 152 3.05 -4.26 -29.30
N GLU A 153 3.73 -4.85 -30.29
CA GLU A 153 3.51 -4.54 -31.70
C GLU A 153 2.20 -5.14 -32.25
N ASP A 154 1.85 -6.35 -31.81
CA ASP A 154 0.67 -7.08 -32.27
C ASP A 154 -0.63 -6.55 -31.63
N THR A 155 -0.57 -5.96 -30.43
CA THR A 155 -1.75 -5.40 -29.72
C THR A 155 -1.71 -3.87 -29.61
N ALA A 156 -1.04 -3.18 -30.53
CA ALA A 156 -0.82 -1.74 -30.43
C ALA A 156 -2.13 -0.92 -30.46
N GLU A 157 -3.10 -1.32 -31.28
CA GLU A 157 -4.41 -0.64 -31.38
C GLU A 157 -5.21 -0.82 -30.09
N GLU A 158 -5.23 -2.02 -29.54
CA GLU A 158 -5.90 -2.36 -28.28
C GLU A 158 -5.25 -1.62 -27.10
N ILE A 159 -3.91 -1.48 -27.10
CA ILE A 159 -3.20 -0.68 -26.09
C ILE A 159 -3.71 0.76 -26.10
N GLU A 160 -3.83 1.37 -27.28
CA GLU A 160 -4.30 2.76 -27.41
C GLU A 160 -5.78 2.92 -27.02
N GLU A 161 -6.62 1.92 -27.31
CA GLU A 161 -8.05 1.96 -26.99
C GLU A 161 -8.34 1.70 -25.50
N ARG A 162 -7.64 0.75 -24.87
CA ARG A 162 -8.05 0.18 -23.58
C ARG A 162 -7.29 0.70 -22.38
N TYR A 163 -6.04 1.15 -22.54
CA TYR A 163 -5.32 1.71 -21.41
C TYR A 163 -5.81 3.14 -21.12
N PRO A 164 -6.18 3.44 -19.87
CA PRO A 164 -6.64 4.77 -19.51
C PRO A 164 -5.49 5.77 -19.56
N LYS A 165 -5.77 7.00 -20.03
CA LYS A 165 -4.80 8.10 -20.11
C LYS A 165 -4.82 8.91 -18.80
N LEU A 166 -4.36 8.27 -17.73
CA LEU A 166 -4.35 8.84 -16.37
C LEU A 166 -2.93 8.99 -15.84
N LYS A 167 -2.73 9.97 -14.95
CA LYS A 167 -1.48 10.07 -14.15
C LYS A 167 -1.26 8.85 -13.27
N ARG A 168 -2.36 8.22 -12.82
CA ARG A 168 -2.39 7.02 -11.98
C ARG A 168 -3.21 5.93 -12.63
N SER A 169 -2.53 4.85 -12.99
CA SER A 169 -3.15 3.61 -13.43
C SER A 169 -2.20 2.47 -13.09
N VAL A 170 -2.66 1.61 -12.20
CA VAL A 170 -1.91 0.46 -11.68
C VAL A 170 -2.83 -0.75 -11.73
N SER A 171 -3.12 -1.20 -12.93
CA SER A 171 -3.88 -2.42 -13.19
C SER A 171 -3.31 -3.09 -14.44
N GLY A 172 -3.29 -4.42 -14.45
CA GLY A 172 -2.65 -5.19 -15.50
C GLY A 172 -1.12 -4.98 -15.59
N TYR A 173 -0.52 -5.49 -16.67
CA TYR A 173 0.90 -5.23 -16.96
C TYR A 173 1.08 -3.95 -17.78
N ASN A 174 2.20 -3.25 -17.57
CA ASN A 174 2.50 -1.98 -18.24
C ASN A 174 2.98 -2.13 -19.72
N LEU A 175 2.22 -2.82 -20.57
CA LEU A 175 2.55 -3.00 -21.99
C LEU A 175 2.62 -1.66 -22.74
N GLN A 176 1.80 -0.68 -22.35
CA GLN A 176 1.76 0.67 -22.90
C GLN A 176 3.01 1.51 -22.58
N LYS A 177 3.88 1.07 -21.66
CA LYS A 177 5.07 1.83 -21.21
C LYS A 177 6.40 1.15 -21.51
N VAL A 178 6.41 -0.16 -21.80
CA VAL A 178 7.64 -0.94 -21.93
C VAL A 178 8.46 -0.59 -23.17
N ILE A 179 7.81 -0.13 -24.25
CA ILE A 179 8.48 0.39 -25.45
C ILE A 179 8.12 1.86 -25.63
N ARG A 180 9.14 2.72 -25.72
CA ARG A 180 9.01 4.17 -25.94
C ARG A 180 9.92 4.63 -27.08
N THR A 181 9.61 5.80 -27.65
CA THR A 181 10.46 6.45 -28.66
C THR A 181 11.19 7.62 -28.00
N GLU A 182 12.53 7.61 -28.04
CA GLU A 182 13.36 8.70 -27.52
C GLU A 182 14.12 9.43 -28.64
N PRO A 183 14.47 10.72 -28.46
CA PRO A 183 15.28 11.44 -29.45
C PRO A 183 16.60 10.74 -29.74
N ALA A 184 16.94 10.56 -31.02
CA ALA A 184 18.17 9.87 -31.43
C ALA A 184 19.43 10.52 -30.82
N GLY A 185 20.24 9.72 -30.14
CA GLY A 185 21.49 10.18 -29.50
C GLY A 185 21.30 10.94 -28.17
N ALA A 186 20.09 10.96 -27.60
CA ALA A 186 19.94 11.27 -26.19
C ALA A 186 20.70 10.19 -25.40
N ALA A 187 21.69 10.59 -24.60
CA ALA A 187 22.22 9.68 -23.59
C ALA A 187 21.06 9.34 -22.66
N ALA A 188 20.88 8.06 -22.33
CA ALA A 188 19.99 7.61 -21.27
C ALA A 188 20.37 8.36 -19.99
N THR A 189 19.66 9.44 -19.69
CA THR A 189 19.81 10.21 -18.46
C THR A 189 18.42 10.37 -17.86
N ALA A 190 18.39 10.33 -16.52
CA ALA A 190 17.27 10.24 -15.57
C ALA A 190 16.14 11.29 -15.69
N ALA A 191 16.00 11.97 -16.83
CA ALA A 191 15.08 13.08 -17.04
C ALA A 191 14.17 12.93 -18.27
N SER A 192 14.21 11.81 -19.00
CA SER A 192 13.48 11.67 -20.28
C SER A 192 11.96 11.57 -20.11
N GLU A 193 11.46 11.19 -18.93
CA GLU A 193 10.02 11.03 -18.70
C GLU A 193 9.25 12.35 -18.44
N ARG A 194 9.96 13.48 -18.23
CA ARG A 194 9.32 14.81 -18.14
C ARG A 194 8.73 15.31 -19.48
N ARG A 195 8.70 14.48 -20.54
CA ARG A 195 8.25 14.83 -21.90
C ARG A 195 7.54 13.69 -22.65
N ALA A 196 6.81 12.81 -21.98
CA ALA A 196 6.17 11.65 -22.62
C ALA A 196 4.83 11.91 -23.34
N ASP A 197 4.31 13.14 -23.39
CA ASP A 197 2.98 13.41 -23.98
C ASP A 197 2.97 13.71 -25.49
N GLU A 198 4.09 13.58 -26.19
CA GLU A 198 4.13 13.73 -27.65
C GLU A 198 4.77 12.51 -28.30
N ALA A 199 3.96 11.69 -28.99
CA ALA A 199 4.45 10.70 -29.95
C ALA A 199 5.27 11.42 -31.03
N ARG A 200 6.60 11.39 -30.88
CA ARG A 200 7.52 11.93 -31.88
C ARG A 200 7.86 10.81 -32.86
N GLU A 201 7.53 11.03 -34.12
CA GLU A 201 7.77 10.04 -35.20
C GLU A 201 9.27 9.85 -35.52
N GLU A 202 10.15 10.74 -35.05
CA GLU A 202 11.60 10.67 -35.26
C GLU A 202 12.35 10.40 -33.95
N GLY A 203 12.90 9.19 -33.80
CA GLY A 203 13.66 8.77 -32.61
C GLY A 203 14.07 7.30 -32.62
N ASP A 204 14.95 6.92 -31.69
CA ASP A 204 15.28 5.52 -31.43
C ASP A 204 14.17 4.89 -30.57
N ARG A 205 13.69 3.71 -30.94
CA ARG A 205 12.75 2.95 -30.10
C ARG A 205 13.52 2.18 -29.04
N ILE A 206 13.14 2.36 -27.78
CA ILE A 206 13.78 1.77 -26.62
C ILE A 206 12.80 0.81 -25.96
N ILE A 207 13.26 -0.38 -25.61
CA ILE A 207 12.56 -1.32 -24.74
C ILE A 207 13.22 -1.35 -23.36
N ASN A 208 12.42 -1.22 -22.30
CA ASN A 208 12.89 -1.36 -20.93
C ASN A 208 11.96 -2.26 -20.10
N LEU A 209 12.39 -3.51 -19.90
CA LEU A 209 11.63 -4.51 -19.14
C LEU A 209 11.42 -4.14 -17.66
N SER A 210 12.17 -3.17 -17.10
CA SER A 210 11.92 -2.64 -15.75
C SER A 210 10.48 -2.16 -15.62
N LYS A 211 9.93 -1.54 -16.68
CA LYS A 211 8.58 -0.99 -16.68
C LYS A 211 7.48 -2.06 -16.55
N LEU A 212 7.75 -3.30 -16.97
CA LEU A 212 6.85 -4.44 -16.75
C LEU A 212 6.95 -5.01 -15.35
N LEU A 213 8.12 -4.91 -14.71
CA LEU A 213 8.33 -5.40 -13.34
C LEU A 213 7.67 -4.47 -12.33
N VAL A 214 7.61 -3.17 -12.63
CA VAL A 214 6.85 -2.21 -11.83
C VAL A 214 5.36 -2.48 -12.01
N GLY A 215 4.64 -2.75 -10.92
CA GLY A 215 3.22 -3.13 -10.93
C GLY A 215 2.95 -4.60 -11.24
N ALA A 216 3.98 -5.43 -11.47
CA ALA A 216 3.78 -6.87 -11.72
C ALA A 216 3.48 -7.68 -10.45
N GLU A 217 3.51 -7.09 -9.26
CA GLU A 217 3.17 -7.75 -8.00
C GLU A 217 3.99 -9.03 -7.73
N GLY A 218 5.23 -9.10 -8.22
CA GLY A 218 6.09 -10.27 -8.08
C GLY A 218 5.75 -11.45 -8.99
N THR A 219 4.82 -11.28 -9.94
CA THR A 219 4.38 -12.33 -10.87
C THR A 219 5.38 -12.60 -12.00
N LEU A 220 6.28 -11.66 -12.30
CA LEU A 220 7.27 -11.79 -13.38
C LEU A 220 8.70 -12.08 -12.87
N GLY A 221 8.91 -12.17 -11.56
CA GLY A 221 10.23 -12.43 -10.97
C GLY A 221 10.42 -11.75 -9.62
N VAL A 222 11.57 -11.99 -9.01
CA VAL A 222 11.99 -11.36 -7.76
C VAL A 222 13.02 -10.28 -8.06
N VAL A 223 12.66 -9.01 -7.86
CA VAL A 223 13.62 -7.89 -7.90
C VAL A 223 14.57 -8.02 -6.71
N VAL A 224 15.88 -8.00 -6.97
CA VAL A 224 16.93 -8.16 -5.95
C VAL A 224 17.83 -6.93 -5.78
N GLU A 225 17.80 -6.03 -6.75
CA GLU A 225 18.45 -4.71 -6.73
C GLU A 225 17.72 -3.81 -7.74
N ALA A 226 17.63 -2.51 -7.45
CA ALA A 226 17.03 -1.53 -8.35
C ALA A 226 17.87 -0.24 -8.40
N THR A 227 18.01 0.33 -9.59
CA THR A 227 18.54 1.69 -9.80
C THR A 227 17.36 2.64 -9.92
N LEU A 228 17.32 3.62 -9.02
CA LEU A 228 16.27 4.61 -8.88
C LEU A 228 16.75 6.00 -9.30
N SER A 229 15.88 6.74 -9.98
CA SER A 229 16.03 8.18 -10.20
C SER A 229 15.46 8.97 -9.01
N LEU A 230 16.12 10.06 -8.67
CA LEU A 230 15.81 10.90 -7.51
C LEU A 230 15.40 12.30 -7.96
N VAL A 231 14.71 13.02 -7.08
CA VAL A 231 14.35 14.44 -7.29
C VAL A 231 14.90 15.30 -6.17
N THR A 232 14.95 16.60 -6.42
CA THR A 232 15.23 17.59 -5.37
C THR A 232 14.09 17.66 -4.38
N ARG A 233 14.43 17.98 -3.13
CA ARG A 233 13.45 18.24 -2.09
C ARG A 233 13.11 19.73 -2.07
N PRO A 234 11.83 20.12 -2.02
CA PRO A 234 11.47 21.53 -1.86
C PRO A 234 11.96 22.06 -0.50
N ASP A 235 12.39 23.33 -0.49
CA ASP A 235 12.89 24.00 0.72
C ASP A 235 11.74 24.39 1.67
N GLU A 236 10.61 24.81 1.10
CA GLU A 236 9.47 25.31 1.86
C GLU A 236 8.15 24.94 1.16
N THR A 237 7.12 24.68 1.98
CA THR A 237 5.75 24.39 1.53
C THR A 237 4.76 25.31 2.23
N ALA A 238 3.53 25.41 1.71
CA ALA A 238 2.38 26.03 2.37
C ALA A 238 1.11 25.27 2.00
N LEU A 239 0.13 25.24 2.91
CA LEU A 239 -1.14 24.55 2.72
C LEU A 239 -2.32 25.52 2.84
N THR A 240 -3.38 25.25 2.08
CA THR A 240 -4.72 25.78 2.35
C THR A 240 -5.74 24.65 2.35
N VAL A 241 -6.74 24.72 3.23
CA VAL A 241 -7.87 23.79 3.32
C VAL A 241 -9.15 24.55 3.03
N CYS A 242 -9.71 24.39 1.84
CA CYS A 242 -10.96 25.00 1.42
C CYS A 242 -12.14 24.10 1.82
N CYS A 243 -13.12 24.66 2.54
CA CYS A 243 -14.22 23.92 3.15
C CYS A 243 -15.52 24.11 2.36
N TYR A 244 -16.23 23.01 2.10
CA TYR A 244 -17.45 22.93 1.30
C TYR A 244 -18.58 22.34 2.14
N ASP A 245 -19.81 22.78 1.90
CA ASP A 245 -21.03 22.23 2.53
C ASP A 245 -21.72 21.16 1.66
N ASP A 246 -21.06 20.74 0.57
CA ASP A 246 -21.44 19.60 -0.28
C ASP A 246 -20.21 18.88 -0.84
N LEU A 247 -20.26 17.55 -0.90
CA LEU A 247 -19.16 16.70 -1.39
C LEU A 247 -18.95 16.82 -2.91
N LEU A 248 -20.04 16.88 -3.68
CA LEU A 248 -19.96 16.93 -5.14
C LEU A 248 -19.46 18.31 -5.61
N GLU A 249 -19.82 19.39 -4.91
CA GLU A 249 -19.26 20.72 -5.17
C GLU A 249 -17.74 20.78 -4.90
N ALA A 250 -17.26 20.12 -3.84
CA ALA A 250 -15.83 19.99 -3.58
C ALA A 250 -15.13 19.23 -4.73
N LEU A 251 -15.69 18.11 -5.19
CA LEU A 251 -15.13 17.32 -6.29
C LEU A 251 -15.14 18.09 -7.62
N ALA A 252 -16.21 18.84 -7.90
CA ALA A 252 -16.31 19.67 -9.10
C ALA A 252 -15.28 20.83 -9.13
N ALA A 253 -14.76 21.23 -7.97
CA ALA A 253 -13.73 22.26 -7.86
C ALA A 253 -12.30 21.76 -8.10
N VAL A 254 -12.08 20.43 -8.18
CA VAL A 254 -10.75 19.82 -8.32
C VAL A 254 -10.00 20.28 -9.59
N PRO A 255 -10.63 20.35 -10.79
CA PRO A 255 -9.94 20.87 -11.97
C PRO A 255 -9.47 22.32 -11.80
N GLU A 256 -10.23 23.14 -11.06
CA GLU A 256 -9.83 24.51 -10.75
C GLU A 256 -8.65 24.55 -9.78
N ALA A 257 -8.66 23.68 -8.75
CA ALA A 257 -7.54 23.53 -7.82
C ALA A 257 -6.25 23.10 -8.55
N LEU A 258 -6.35 22.19 -9.52
CA LEU A 258 -5.20 21.75 -10.33
C LEU A 258 -4.64 22.85 -11.23
N ALA A 259 -5.48 23.75 -11.72
CA ALA A 259 -5.06 24.89 -12.54
C ALA A 259 -4.21 25.91 -11.76
N LEU A 260 -4.16 25.81 -10.43
CA LEU A 260 -3.35 26.66 -9.55
C LEU A 260 -1.91 26.15 -9.36
N GLU A 261 -1.52 25.07 -10.04
CA GLU A 261 -0.17 24.47 -9.93
C GLU A 261 0.16 23.95 -8.52
N ALA A 262 -0.86 23.46 -7.80
CA ALA A 262 -0.67 22.80 -6.50
C ALA A 262 0.17 21.51 -6.63
N SER A 263 1.06 21.27 -5.67
CA SER A 263 1.90 20.06 -5.57
C SER A 263 1.11 18.84 -5.09
N ALA A 264 0.04 19.06 -4.32
CA ALA A 264 -0.93 18.05 -3.89
C ALA A 264 -2.33 18.66 -3.81
N VAL A 265 -3.36 17.86 -4.10
CA VAL A 265 -4.78 18.22 -3.93
C VAL A 265 -5.51 17.02 -3.34
N GLU A 266 -5.87 17.12 -2.06
CA GLU A 266 -6.40 16.03 -1.24
C GLU A 266 -7.83 16.33 -0.77
N LEU A 267 -8.66 15.31 -0.64
CA LEU A 267 -10.04 15.42 -0.15
C LEU A 267 -10.22 14.72 1.20
N MET A 268 -10.93 15.38 2.11
CA MET A 268 -11.45 14.79 3.34
C MET A 268 -12.96 15.02 3.43
N ASP A 269 -13.72 14.01 3.84
CA ASP A 269 -15.17 14.08 3.99
C ASP A 269 -15.60 14.29 5.46
N ARG A 270 -16.92 14.47 5.65
CA ARG A 270 -17.55 14.59 6.96
C ARG A 270 -17.23 13.43 7.89
N GLU A 271 -17.17 12.20 7.41
CA GLU A 271 -16.95 11.04 8.27
C GLU A 271 -15.56 11.06 8.89
N VAL A 272 -14.54 11.49 8.14
CA VAL A 272 -13.19 11.74 8.70
C VAL A 272 -13.25 12.77 9.83
N PHE A 273 -13.94 13.89 9.63
CA PHE A 273 -14.06 14.93 10.66
C PHE A 273 -14.83 14.45 11.90
N ARG A 274 -15.92 13.71 11.69
CA ARG A 274 -16.74 13.15 12.77
C ARG A 274 -15.93 12.18 13.64
N LEU A 275 -15.27 11.21 13.02
CA LEU A 275 -14.46 10.22 13.72
C LEU A 275 -13.24 10.87 14.41
N ALA A 276 -12.60 11.85 13.79
CA ALA A 276 -11.50 12.58 14.40
C ALA A 276 -11.96 13.34 15.66
N ALA A 277 -13.15 13.95 15.64
CA ALA A 277 -13.72 14.67 16.77
C ALA A 277 -14.09 13.75 17.95
N GLU A 278 -14.44 12.49 17.68
CA GLU A 278 -14.75 11.47 18.69
C GLU A 278 -13.48 10.83 19.28
N SER A 279 -12.34 10.95 18.60
CA SER A 279 -11.06 10.40 19.06
C SER A 279 -10.35 11.30 20.06
N ALA A 280 -9.89 10.72 21.17
CA ALA A 280 -9.09 11.42 22.18
C ALA A 280 -7.75 11.94 21.62
N GLU A 281 -7.19 11.28 20.59
CA GLU A 281 -5.91 11.65 19.98
C GLU A 281 -6.08 12.70 18.89
N TYR A 282 -7.15 12.62 18.08
CA TYR A 282 -7.30 13.43 16.88
C TYR A 282 -8.24 14.64 17.02
N ALA A 283 -8.98 14.75 18.14
CA ALA A 283 -9.94 15.83 18.35
C ALA A 283 -9.31 17.23 18.26
N GLU A 284 -8.03 17.38 18.65
CA GLU A 284 -7.34 18.67 18.57
C GLU A 284 -7.02 19.11 17.13
N TYR A 285 -6.93 18.17 16.18
CA TYR A 285 -6.57 18.47 14.80
C TYR A 285 -7.79 18.87 13.97
N VAL A 286 -8.99 18.43 14.34
CA VAL A 286 -10.24 18.78 13.66
C VAL A 286 -10.89 20.06 14.20
N GLU A 287 -10.54 20.52 15.40
CA GLU A 287 -11.07 21.76 16.00
C GLU A 287 -11.02 23.00 15.06
N PRO A 288 -9.98 23.19 14.22
CA PRO A 288 -9.93 24.30 13.26
C PRO A 288 -10.93 24.18 12.09
N ILE A 289 -11.46 22.99 11.81
CA ILE A 289 -12.39 22.77 10.68
C ILE A 289 -13.74 23.44 10.99
N PRO A 290 -14.23 24.35 10.12
CA PRO A 290 -15.51 25.03 10.32
C PRO A 290 -16.69 24.07 10.46
N ARG A 291 -17.66 24.44 11.31
CA ARG A 291 -18.92 23.68 11.43
C ARG A 291 -19.71 23.77 10.13
N GLY A 292 -20.30 22.65 9.73
CA GLY A 292 -21.07 22.56 8.48
C GLY A 292 -20.26 22.08 7.29
N THR A 293 -18.94 21.90 7.45
CA THR A 293 -18.09 21.28 6.43
C THR A 293 -18.54 19.83 6.18
N GLU A 294 -19.01 19.55 4.97
CA GLU A 294 -19.30 18.20 4.47
C GLU A 294 -18.08 17.61 3.77
N ALA A 295 -17.25 18.45 3.16
CA ALA A 295 -16.01 18.07 2.50
C ALA A 295 -14.98 19.21 2.54
N ALA A 296 -13.70 18.88 2.48
CA ALA A 296 -12.64 19.88 2.35
C ALA A 296 -11.58 19.45 1.34
N LEU A 297 -11.15 20.40 0.51
CA LEU A 297 -9.98 20.26 -0.37
C LEU A 297 -8.76 20.86 0.30
N MET A 298 -7.72 20.05 0.50
CA MET A 298 -6.42 20.50 1.00
C MET A 298 -5.46 20.61 -0.18
N LEU A 299 -4.96 21.82 -0.43
CA LEU A 299 -4.00 22.13 -1.48
C LEU A 299 -2.64 22.43 -0.85
N GLU A 300 -1.58 21.83 -1.40
CA GLU A 300 -0.20 22.17 -1.07
C GLU A 300 0.48 22.92 -2.21
N PHE A 301 1.30 23.91 -1.85
CA PHE A 301 2.19 24.61 -2.76
C PHE A 301 3.62 24.52 -2.26
N ASP A 302 4.52 24.07 -3.13
CA ASP A 302 5.94 23.94 -2.81
C ASP A 302 6.81 25.01 -3.51
N SER A 303 7.97 25.27 -2.93
CA SER A 303 8.90 26.33 -3.36
C SER A 303 9.60 26.07 -4.70
N GLU A 304 9.49 24.88 -5.28
CA GLU A 304 10.09 24.58 -6.59
C GLU A 304 9.13 24.84 -7.74
N VAL A 305 7.83 24.91 -7.45
CA VAL A 305 6.77 25.25 -8.40
C VAL A 305 6.35 26.72 -8.25
N VAL A 306 6.23 27.19 -7.01
CA VAL A 306 5.70 28.53 -6.70
C VAL A 306 6.71 29.34 -5.88
N ASP A 307 7.16 30.46 -6.46
CA ASP A 307 8.10 31.39 -5.82
C ASP A 307 7.48 32.15 -4.61
N ASP A 308 6.20 32.54 -4.71
CA ASP A 308 5.47 33.31 -3.67
C ASP A 308 4.27 32.51 -3.17
N ARG A 309 4.52 31.63 -2.18
CA ARG A 309 3.50 30.76 -1.59
C ARG A 309 2.35 31.52 -0.92
N PRO A 310 2.58 32.62 -0.15
CA PRO A 310 1.47 33.46 0.32
C PRO A 310 0.56 33.97 -0.79
N ASN A 311 1.12 34.37 -1.94
CA ASN A 311 0.29 34.79 -3.07
C ASN A 311 -0.46 33.62 -3.72
N ALA A 312 0.13 32.43 -3.80
CA ALA A 312 -0.58 31.24 -4.30
C ALA A 312 -1.74 30.82 -3.39
N ILE A 313 -1.53 30.84 -2.07
CA ILE A 313 -2.60 30.60 -1.09
C ILE A 313 -3.72 31.64 -1.25
N ALA A 314 -3.39 32.92 -1.34
CA ALA A 314 -4.38 33.98 -1.58
C ALA A 314 -5.13 33.79 -2.92
N GLY A 315 -4.43 33.33 -3.96
CA GLY A 315 -5.02 32.99 -5.25
C GLY A 315 -5.99 31.81 -5.15
N ALA A 316 -5.64 30.76 -4.42
CA ALA A 316 -6.50 29.62 -4.15
C ALA A 316 -7.76 30.02 -3.37
N THR A 317 -7.61 30.81 -2.30
CA THR A 317 -8.75 31.36 -1.54
C THR A 317 -9.64 32.23 -2.43
N SER A 318 -9.07 33.13 -3.22
CA SER A 318 -9.85 33.96 -4.15
C SER A 318 -10.62 33.12 -5.16
N ARG A 319 -10.01 32.04 -5.69
CA ARG A 319 -10.62 31.22 -6.73
C ARG A 319 -11.69 30.27 -6.20
N LEU A 320 -11.38 29.56 -5.11
CA LEU A 320 -12.22 28.48 -4.60
C LEU A 320 -13.26 28.96 -3.58
N VAL A 321 -12.97 30.04 -2.84
CA VAL A 321 -13.84 30.59 -1.80
C VAL A 321 -14.57 31.83 -2.29
N ASP A 322 -13.85 32.89 -2.70
CA ASP A 322 -14.50 34.17 -3.05
C ASP A 322 -15.30 34.08 -4.37
N GLU A 323 -14.77 33.36 -5.36
CA GLU A 323 -15.40 33.14 -6.67
C GLU A 323 -16.10 31.77 -6.78
N GLY A 324 -15.79 30.83 -5.88
CA GLY A 324 -16.17 29.43 -5.96
C GLY A 324 -17.26 29.00 -4.97
N ALA A 325 -17.35 27.70 -4.73
CA ALA A 325 -18.36 27.08 -3.86
C ALA A 325 -17.88 26.86 -2.41
N ALA A 326 -16.57 26.94 -2.14
CA ALA A 326 -16.10 26.82 -0.77
C ALA A 326 -16.60 28.00 0.06
N PHE A 327 -17.00 27.76 1.30
CA PHE A 327 -17.54 28.81 2.17
C PHE A 327 -16.51 29.35 3.17
N ASP A 328 -15.38 28.67 3.35
CA ASP A 328 -14.30 29.07 4.27
C ASP A 328 -12.97 28.42 3.87
N SER A 329 -11.86 28.90 4.44
CA SER A 329 -10.53 28.33 4.24
C SER A 329 -9.62 28.45 5.47
N ILE A 330 -8.76 27.44 5.67
CA ILE A 330 -7.72 27.44 6.69
C ILE A 330 -6.35 27.47 6.02
N GLU A 331 -5.51 28.42 6.40
CA GLU A 331 -4.16 28.58 5.84
C GLU A 331 -3.10 28.09 6.83
N ALA A 332 -2.06 27.43 6.34
CA ALA A 332 -0.94 26.96 7.15
C ALA A 332 0.40 27.23 6.45
N PHE A 333 1.26 28.02 7.09
CA PHE A 333 2.56 28.43 6.55
C PHE A 333 3.72 27.81 7.32
N SER A 334 3.58 27.63 8.64
CA SER A 334 4.64 27.03 9.44
C SER A 334 4.62 25.49 9.36
N PRO A 335 5.77 24.81 9.52
CA PRO A 335 5.82 23.35 9.52
C PRO A 335 4.90 22.71 10.57
N ALA A 336 4.72 23.35 11.73
CA ALA A 336 3.86 22.84 12.79
C ALA A 336 2.37 22.92 12.44
N GLU A 337 1.92 24.00 11.78
CA GLU A 337 0.54 24.12 11.30
C GLU A 337 0.26 23.10 10.19
N GLN A 338 1.21 22.93 9.28
CA GLN A 338 1.09 21.99 8.18
C GLN A 338 1.05 20.53 8.66
N ASP A 339 1.91 20.16 9.62
CA ASP A 339 1.93 18.83 10.23
C ASP A 339 0.60 18.47 10.90
N ARG A 340 -0.09 19.44 11.54
CA ARG A 340 -1.42 19.21 12.13
C ARG A 340 -2.45 18.82 11.06
N LEU A 341 -2.46 19.51 9.92
CA LEU A 341 -3.40 19.22 8.83
C LEU A 341 -3.08 17.88 8.16
N TRP A 342 -1.80 17.59 7.91
CA TRP A 342 -1.37 16.31 7.37
C TRP A 342 -1.68 15.15 8.32
N LYS A 343 -1.55 15.33 9.64
CA LYS A 343 -1.96 14.33 10.64
C LYS A 343 -3.45 14.06 10.58
N LEU A 344 -4.30 15.09 10.48
CA LEU A 344 -5.75 14.91 10.29
C LEU A 344 -6.05 14.11 9.01
N ARG A 345 -5.44 14.49 7.88
CA ARG A 345 -5.61 13.78 6.59
C ARG A 345 -5.17 12.32 6.66
N LYS A 346 -4.08 12.02 7.37
CA LYS A 346 -3.55 10.65 7.55
C LYS A 346 -4.36 9.81 8.55
N ALA A 347 -5.12 10.44 9.45
CA ALA A 347 -5.93 9.77 10.47
C ALA A 347 -7.18 9.05 9.92
N ALA A 348 -7.66 9.43 8.74
CA ALA A 348 -8.88 8.91 8.12
C ALA A 348 -8.94 7.36 8.11
N ILE A 349 -7.90 6.70 7.62
CA ILE A 349 -7.88 5.23 7.47
C ILE A 349 -7.86 4.52 8.84
N PRO A 350 -6.96 4.87 9.79
CA PRO A 350 -7.00 4.38 11.17
C PRO A 350 -8.38 4.42 11.82
N LEU A 351 -9.00 5.60 11.80
CA LEU A 351 -10.25 5.88 12.49
C LEU A 351 -11.44 5.10 11.91
N LEU A 352 -11.43 4.87 10.60
CA LEU A 352 -12.46 4.04 9.93
C LEU A 352 -12.38 2.55 10.35
N MET A 353 -11.20 2.06 10.72
CA MET A 353 -11.00 0.66 11.09
C MET A 353 -11.43 0.37 12.53
N SER A 354 -11.53 1.39 13.38
CA SER A 354 -12.00 1.28 14.77
C SER A 354 -13.52 1.36 14.92
N MET A 355 -14.30 1.36 13.83
CA MET A 355 -15.76 1.32 13.89
C MET A 355 -16.25 0.14 14.73
N GLU A 356 -17.20 0.35 15.63
CA GLU A 356 -17.75 -0.70 16.48
C GLU A 356 -18.64 -1.68 15.70
N GLY A 357 -18.64 -2.95 16.10
CA GLY A 357 -19.46 -4.01 15.48
C GLY A 357 -18.76 -4.83 14.40
N ASP A 358 -19.49 -5.82 13.88
CA ASP A 358 -19.03 -6.73 12.81
C ASP A 358 -18.92 -6.08 11.43
N PRO A 359 -19.82 -5.15 11.02
CA PRO A 359 -19.67 -4.45 9.75
C PRO A 359 -18.42 -3.56 9.74
N LYS A 360 -17.61 -3.66 8.67
CA LYS A 360 -16.36 -2.89 8.50
C LYS A 360 -16.25 -2.29 7.10
N PRO A 361 -15.55 -1.15 6.93
CA PRO A 361 -15.31 -0.56 5.61
C PRO A 361 -14.15 -1.27 4.90
N TYR A 362 -14.45 -2.19 3.98
CA TYR A 362 -13.43 -3.03 3.33
C TYR A 362 -12.78 -2.37 2.11
N PRO A 363 -11.45 -2.53 1.91
CA PRO A 363 -10.72 -2.00 0.77
C PRO A 363 -10.74 -2.99 -0.42
N PHE A 364 -11.84 -3.00 -1.18
CA PHE A 364 -11.94 -3.80 -2.42
C PHE A 364 -12.20 -2.98 -3.70
N VAL A 365 -12.87 -1.82 -3.59
CA VAL A 365 -13.18 -0.88 -4.69
C VAL A 365 -12.62 0.53 -4.46
N GLU A 366 -11.85 0.70 -3.40
CA GLU A 366 -11.37 1.96 -2.84
C GLU A 366 -10.15 2.54 -3.57
N ASP A 367 -9.92 2.20 -4.82
CA ASP A 367 -8.71 2.64 -5.52
C ASP A 367 -8.96 3.03 -6.98
N ALA A 368 -10.22 3.20 -7.34
CA ALA A 368 -10.58 3.62 -8.68
C ALA A 368 -10.04 5.03 -8.97
N SER A 369 -9.50 5.21 -10.18
CA SER A 369 -9.04 6.49 -10.70
C SER A 369 -9.77 6.85 -11.98
N VAL A 370 -10.29 8.07 -12.07
CA VAL A 370 -10.95 8.63 -13.26
C VAL A 370 -10.32 9.98 -13.60
N PRO A 371 -10.52 10.56 -14.80
CA PRO A 371 -10.07 11.92 -15.06
C PRO A 371 -10.63 12.90 -14.00
N PRO A 372 -9.86 13.87 -13.49
CA PRO A 372 -10.32 14.80 -12.45
C PRO A 372 -11.62 15.54 -12.79
N GLU A 373 -11.85 15.83 -14.07
CA GLU A 373 -13.08 16.45 -14.58
C GLU A 373 -14.32 15.54 -14.49
N GLU A 374 -14.15 14.23 -14.40
CA GLU A 374 -15.21 13.23 -14.30
C GLU A 374 -15.52 12.85 -12.84
N LEU A 375 -14.70 13.30 -11.87
CA LEU A 375 -14.78 12.88 -10.46
C LEU A 375 -16.17 13.04 -9.84
N ALA A 376 -16.82 14.19 -10.07
CA ALA A 376 -18.13 14.47 -9.49
C ALA A 376 -19.21 13.53 -10.07
N GLU A 377 -19.19 13.29 -11.38
CA GLU A 377 -20.14 12.38 -12.04
C GLU A 377 -19.90 10.93 -11.61
N TYR A 378 -18.65 10.50 -11.55
CA TYR A 378 -18.27 9.17 -11.07
C TYR A 378 -18.74 8.94 -9.62
N VAL A 379 -18.53 9.90 -8.71
CA VAL A 379 -18.97 9.75 -7.31
C VAL A 379 -20.49 9.72 -7.20
N ALA A 380 -21.22 10.49 -8.00
CA ALA A 380 -22.67 10.40 -8.05
C ALA A 380 -23.14 9.00 -8.50
N GLY A 381 -22.55 8.45 -9.56
CA GLY A 381 -22.84 7.07 -10.01
C GLY A 381 -22.46 6.02 -8.95
N PHE A 382 -21.36 6.23 -8.23
CA PHE A 382 -20.95 5.34 -7.14
C PHE A 382 -21.96 5.35 -5.99
N GLN A 383 -22.50 6.52 -5.63
CA GLN A 383 -23.55 6.65 -4.62
C GLN A 383 -24.81 5.87 -5.02
N GLU A 384 -25.20 5.90 -6.30
CA GLU A 384 -26.32 5.08 -6.82
C GLU A 384 -26.05 3.57 -6.68
N ILE A 385 -24.81 3.12 -6.88
CA ILE A 385 -24.41 1.72 -6.65
C ILE A 385 -24.55 1.35 -5.17
N LEU A 386 -24.11 2.22 -4.25
CA LEU A 386 -24.26 1.98 -2.81
C LEU A 386 -25.74 1.87 -2.40
N GLU A 387 -26.59 2.75 -2.93
CA GLU A 387 -28.05 2.71 -2.71
C GLU A 387 -28.67 1.43 -3.27
N LYS A 388 -28.28 1.00 -4.48
CA LYS A 388 -28.73 -0.25 -5.11
C LYS A 388 -28.44 -1.48 -4.24
N HIS A 389 -27.31 -1.47 -3.52
CA HIS A 389 -26.85 -2.58 -2.69
C HIS A 389 -27.18 -2.43 -1.19
N ASP A 390 -27.91 -1.38 -0.80
CA ASP A 390 -28.31 -1.10 0.59
C ASP A 390 -27.09 -1.08 1.55
N THR A 391 -26.08 -0.29 1.20
CA THR A 391 -24.87 -0.08 2.02
C THR A 391 -24.43 1.39 1.99
N THR A 392 -23.51 1.75 2.88
CA THR A 392 -22.87 3.06 2.94
C THR A 392 -21.36 2.92 2.77
N ALA A 393 -20.66 4.03 2.56
CA ALA A 393 -19.20 4.03 2.43
C ALA A 393 -18.59 5.27 3.09
N ALA A 394 -17.29 5.17 3.38
CA ALA A 394 -16.46 6.32 3.75
C ALA A 394 -15.61 6.77 2.57
N TYR A 395 -15.38 8.09 2.45
CA TYR A 395 -14.69 8.72 1.32
C TYR A 395 -13.43 9.48 1.76
N PHE A 396 -12.34 9.27 1.05
CA PHE A 396 -11.15 10.12 1.07
C PHE A 396 -10.45 9.99 -0.28
N ALA A 397 -9.70 10.99 -0.73
CA ALA A 397 -9.18 10.95 -2.10
C ALA A 397 -7.87 11.69 -2.29
N HIS A 398 -7.07 11.18 -3.21
CA HIS A 398 -6.04 11.94 -3.92
C HIS A 398 -6.73 12.64 -5.10
N ALA A 399 -7.52 13.66 -4.78
CA ALA A 399 -8.44 14.28 -5.73
C ALA A 399 -7.72 14.83 -6.96
N GLY A 400 -6.53 15.43 -6.80
CA GLY A 400 -5.79 16.03 -7.92
C GLY A 400 -5.34 15.07 -9.03
N VAL A 401 -5.38 13.78 -8.78
CA VAL A 401 -5.04 12.73 -9.77
C VAL A 401 -6.24 11.83 -10.07
N GLY A 402 -7.41 12.19 -9.55
CA GLY A 402 -8.64 11.48 -9.85
C GLY A 402 -8.82 10.16 -9.09
N THR A 403 -7.97 9.86 -8.10
CA THR A 403 -8.03 8.61 -7.33
C THR A 403 -8.89 8.77 -6.09
N LEU A 404 -9.94 7.97 -5.99
CA LEU A 404 -10.89 7.98 -4.87
C LEU A 404 -10.75 6.71 -4.04
N HIS A 405 -10.71 6.88 -2.72
CA HIS A 405 -10.77 5.80 -1.77
C HIS A 405 -12.15 5.72 -1.11
N ILE A 406 -13.00 4.92 -1.73
CA ILE A 406 -14.36 4.66 -1.27
C ILE A 406 -14.45 3.24 -0.70
N ARG A 407 -14.76 3.11 0.60
CA ARG A 407 -14.81 1.81 1.28
C ARG A 407 -16.23 1.46 1.73
N PRO A 408 -16.93 0.56 1.02
CA PRO A 408 -18.25 0.09 1.44
C PRO A 408 -18.21 -0.65 2.78
N VAL A 409 -19.23 -0.43 3.61
CA VAL A 409 -19.38 -1.06 4.92
C VAL A 409 -20.17 -2.36 4.79
N LEU A 410 -19.52 -3.49 5.06
CA LEU A 410 -20.07 -4.84 4.88
C LEU A 410 -19.72 -5.74 6.08
N ASN A 411 -20.47 -6.82 6.30
CA ASN A 411 -20.14 -7.90 7.22
C ASN A 411 -19.76 -9.18 6.45
N LEU A 412 -18.48 -9.38 6.15
CA LEU A 412 -18.03 -10.54 5.37
C LEU A 412 -18.13 -11.89 6.12
N LYS A 413 -18.49 -11.88 7.42
CA LYS A 413 -18.88 -13.09 8.16
C LYS A 413 -20.25 -13.62 7.69
N GLU A 414 -21.01 -12.82 6.93
CA GLU A 414 -22.30 -13.21 6.35
C GLU A 414 -22.16 -13.46 4.85
N GLY A 415 -22.56 -14.64 4.38
CA GLY A 415 -22.47 -15.00 2.96
C GLY A 415 -23.22 -14.06 2.01
N GLY A 416 -24.29 -13.41 2.48
CA GLY A 416 -25.02 -12.41 1.69
C GLY A 416 -24.16 -11.17 1.36
N ASP A 417 -23.35 -10.71 2.31
CA ASP A 417 -22.50 -9.53 2.13
C ASP A 417 -21.22 -9.85 1.33
N VAL A 418 -20.78 -11.12 1.30
CA VAL A 418 -19.72 -11.58 0.38
C VAL A 418 -20.19 -11.51 -1.07
N GLU A 419 -21.42 -11.95 -1.37
CA GLU A 419 -21.99 -11.83 -2.72
C GLU A 419 -22.24 -10.35 -3.09
N LYS A 420 -22.68 -9.55 -2.12
CA LYS A 420 -22.83 -8.10 -2.28
C LYS A 420 -21.49 -7.42 -2.60
N MET A 421 -20.41 -7.80 -1.92
CA MET A 421 -19.06 -7.29 -2.18
C MET A 421 -18.65 -7.51 -3.65
N ARG A 422 -18.79 -8.74 -4.15
CA ARG A 422 -18.49 -9.05 -5.56
C ARG A 422 -19.38 -8.25 -6.52
N ALA A 423 -20.68 -8.14 -6.24
CA ALA A 423 -21.62 -7.41 -7.09
C ALA A 423 -21.31 -5.91 -7.15
N ILE A 424 -20.93 -5.29 -6.03
CA ILE A 424 -20.45 -3.91 -5.98
C ILE A 424 -19.17 -3.77 -6.82
N ALA A 425 -18.20 -4.69 -6.67
CA ALA A 425 -16.96 -4.64 -7.46
C ALA A 425 -17.22 -4.73 -8.97
N ASP A 426 -18.14 -5.58 -9.40
CA ASP A 426 -18.54 -5.73 -10.80
C ASP A 426 -19.21 -4.47 -11.36
N ASP A 427 -20.16 -3.88 -10.60
CA ASP A 427 -20.84 -2.64 -10.98
C ASP A 427 -19.85 -1.45 -11.02
N VAL A 428 -18.93 -1.36 -10.04
CA VAL A 428 -17.89 -0.31 -10.02
C VAL A 428 -16.93 -0.49 -11.19
N THR A 429 -16.62 -1.73 -11.58
CA THR A 429 -15.80 -1.99 -12.78
C THR A 429 -16.46 -1.43 -14.04
N ASP A 430 -17.78 -1.56 -14.18
CA ASP A 430 -18.51 -0.95 -15.30
C ASP A 430 -18.45 0.58 -15.23
N LEU A 431 -18.72 1.17 -14.07
CA LEU A 431 -18.70 2.61 -13.87
C LEU A 431 -17.33 3.23 -14.17
N VAL A 432 -16.25 2.61 -13.67
CA VAL A 432 -14.87 3.06 -13.96
C VAL A 432 -14.61 3.06 -15.46
N ARG A 433 -15.03 2.01 -16.17
CA ARG A 433 -14.85 1.92 -17.62
C ARG A 433 -15.66 2.96 -18.38
N GLU A 434 -16.87 3.29 -17.93
CA GLU A 434 -17.71 4.34 -18.52
C GLU A 434 -17.04 5.72 -18.44
N HIS A 435 -16.31 5.99 -17.36
CA HIS A 435 -15.55 7.22 -17.15
C HIS A 435 -14.07 7.13 -17.63
N ASN A 436 -13.73 6.15 -18.47
CA ASN A 436 -12.37 5.92 -19.00
C ASN A 436 -11.29 5.84 -17.90
N GLY A 437 -11.67 5.24 -16.77
CA GLY A 437 -10.86 5.13 -15.57
C GLY A 437 -9.99 3.88 -15.49
N SER A 438 -9.26 3.76 -14.38
CA SER A 438 -8.52 2.58 -13.93
C SER A 438 -9.15 2.05 -12.66
N PHE A 439 -9.36 0.73 -12.55
CA PHE A 439 -9.97 0.13 -11.35
C PHE A 439 -9.02 0.14 -10.14
N SER A 440 -7.71 0.25 -10.40
CA SER A 440 -6.71 0.57 -9.40
C SER A 440 -5.80 1.71 -9.90
N GLY A 441 -5.63 2.73 -9.06
CA GLY A 441 -4.78 3.89 -9.26
C GLY A 441 -3.43 3.80 -8.55
N GLU A 442 -3.38 3.16 -7.39
CA GLU A 442 -2.16 3.05 -6.58
C GLU A 442 -1.99 1.74 -5.79
N HIS A 443 -3.05 0.97 -5.58
CA HIS A 443 -3.05 -0.22 -4.71
C HIS A 443 -2.83 -1.55 -5.44
N GLY A 444 -2.70 -1.56 -6.76
CA GLY A 444 -2.55 -2.77 -7.57
C GLY A 444 -3.81 -3.63 -7.68
N ASP A 445 -3.70 -4.72 -8.42
CA ASP A 445 -4.80 -5.66 -8.65
C ASP A 445 -4.96 -6.63 -7.47
N GLY A 446 -3.88 -7.31 -7.09
CA GLY A 446 -3.89 -8.36 -6.08
C GLY A 446 -4.95 -9.45 -6.31
N LEU A 447 -5.36 -10.15 -5.25
CA LEU A 447 -6.47 -11.09 -5.34
C LEU A 447 -7.83 -10.38 -5.42
N ALA A 448 -7.90 -9.14 -4.92
CA ALA A 448 -9.17 -8.42 -4.82
C ALA A 448 -9.70 -7.94 -6.18
N ARG A 449 -8.82 -7.67 -7.15
CA ARG A 449 -9.21 -7.00 -8.39
C ARG A 449 -8.85 -7.74 -9.68
N THR A 450 -7.92 -8.70 -9.61
CA THR A 450 -7.49 -9.46 -10.80
C THR A 450 -8.67 -10.15 -11.52
N GLU A 451 -9.72 -10.56 -10.79
CA GLU A 451 -10.96 -11.10 -11.36
C GLU A 451 -11.53 -10.23 -12.51
N PHE A 452 -11.40 -8.91 -12.39
CA PHE A 452 -12.04 -7.92 -13.26
C PHE A 452 -11.14 -7.44 -14.42
N ASN A 453 -9.85 -7.79 -14.43
CA ASN A 453 -8.92 -7.42 -15.50
C ASN A 453 -9.39 -7.83 -16.91
N PRO A 454 -9.96 -9.03 -17.14
CA PRO A 454 -10.49 -9.40 -18.46
C PRO A 454 -11.61 -8.45 -18.95
N LYS A 455 -12.42 -7.92 -18.03
CA LYS A 455 -13.52 -6.99 -18.33
C LYS A 455 -13.00 -5.60 -18.72
N LEU A 456 -11.92 -5.15 -18.08
CA LEU A 456 -11.27 -3.86 -18.34
C LEU A 456 -10.51 -3.87 -19.68
N TYR A 457 -9.63 -4.85 -19.85
CA TYR A 457 -8.67 -4.88 -20.96
C TYR A 457 -9.18 -5.62 -22.21
N GLY A 458 -10.24 -6.42 -22.06
CA GLY A 458 -10.77 -7.22 -23.15
C GLY A 458 -9.91 -8.45 -23.47
N PRO A 459 -10.38 -9.32 -24.38
CA PRO A 459 -9.80 -10.65 -24.59
C PRO A 459 -8.38 -10.64 -25.17
N GLU A 460 -8.06 -9.64 -25.99
CA GLU A 460 -6.77 -9.59 -26.70
C GLU A 460 -5.62 -9.22 -25.75
N LEU A 461 -5.77 -8.12 -25.00
CA LEU A 461 -4.81 -7.74 -23.96
C LEU A 461 -4.78 -8.73 -22.80
N TRP A 462 -5.92 -9.33 -22.44
CA TRP A 462 -5.94 -10.42 -21.45
C TRP A 462 -5.07 -11.60 -21.90
N THR A 463 -5.19 -12.02 -23.16
CA THR A 463 -4.33 -13.07 -23.74
C THR A 463 -2.87 -12.62 -23.74
N ALA A 464 -2.58 -11.36 -24.10
CA ALA A 464 -1.23 -10.82 -24.06
C ALA A 464 -0.62 -10.84 -22.64
N PHE A 465 -1.42 -10.58 -21.59
CA PHE A 465 -0.97 -10.73 -20.19
C PHE A 465 -0.63 -12.18 -19.84
N GLN A 466 -1.43 -13.13 -20.30
CA GLN A 466 -1.19 -14.57 -20.08
C GLN A 466 0.08 -15.04 -20.82
N ASP A 467 0.30 -14.57 -22.03
CA ASP A 467 1.50 -14.86 -22.83
C ASP A 467 2.75 -14.23 -22.22
N LEU A 468 2.63 -12.99 -21.74
CA LEU A 468 3.71 -12.30 -21.02
C LEU A 468 4.10 -13.08 -19.76
N LYS A 469 3.13 -13.43 -18.93
CA LYS A 469 3.31 -14.25 -17.72
C LYS A 469 4.00 -15.57 -18.05
N SER A 470 3.55 -16.26 -19.11
CA SER A 470 4.14 -17.52 -19.54
C SER A 470 5.58 -17.39 -20.06
N ALA A 471 5.96 -16.24 -20.60
CA ALA A 471 7.33 -15.98 -21.04
C ALA A 471 8.31 -15.87 -19.85
N PHE A 472 7.89 -15.18 -18.78
CA PHE A 472 8.69 -15.03 -17.56
C PHE A 472 8.63 -16.26 -16.65
N ASP A 473 7.47 -16.91 -16.58
CA ASP A 473 7.16 -17.97 -15.64
C ASP A 473 6.24 -19.03 -16.29
N PRO A 474 6.81 -19.96 -17.08
CA PRO A 474 6.04 -20.95 -17.84
C PRO A 474 5.18 -21.88 -16.99
N ASP A 475 5.62 -22.13 -15.76
CA ASP A 475 4.94 -23.00 -14.81
C ASP A 475 4.02 -22.22 -13.86
N TRP A 476 3.92 -20.89 -14.02
CA TRP A 476 3.00 -20.01 -13.30
C TRP A 476 3.15 -20.07 -11.76
N ARG A 477 4.38 -20.25 -11.27
CA ARG A 477 4.71 -20.37 -9.83
C ARG A 477 4.84 -19.02 -9.10
N MET A 478 5.16 -17.95 -9.82
CA MET A 478 5.44 -16.64 -9.26
C MET A 478 4.12 -15.92 -8.94
N ASN A 479 3.81 -15.76 -7.66
CA ASN A 479 2.62 -15.11 -7.10
C ASN A 479 1.30 -15.39 -7.88
N PRO A 480 0.83 -16.64 -7.92
CA PRO A 480 -0.33 -17.03 -8.73
C PRO A 480 -1.62 -16.29 -8.31
N GLY A 481 -2.48 -16.05 -9.32
CA GLY A 481 -3.80 -15.42 -9.17
C GLY A 481 -3.78 -13.89 -9.08
N LYS A 482 -2.61 -13.24 -9.22
CA LYS A 482 -2.46 -11.78 -9.18
C LYS A 482 -2.09 -11.25 -10.57
N VAL A 483 -2.65 -10.10 -10.95
CA VAL A 483 -2.54 -9.42 -12.25
C VAL A 483 -3.12 -10.23 -13.42
N VAL A 484 -2.87 -11.54 -13.47
CA VAL A 484 -3.39 -12.48 -14.45
C VAL A 484 -3.59 -13.87 -13.84
N TYR A 485 -4.56 -14.62 -14.36
CA TYR A 485 -4.82 -16.02 -13.99
C TYR A 485 -5.06 -16.89 -15.22
N ARG A 486 -5.09 -18.21 -15.01
CA ARG A 486 -5.54 -19.18 -16.01
C ARG A 486 -7.02 -19.47 -15.82
N GLU A 487 -7.75 -19.71 -16.90
CA GLU A 487 -9.19 -20.03 -16.83
C GLU A 487 -9.51 -21.25 -15.96
N GLU A 488 -8.56 -22.19 -15.84
CA GLU A 488 -8.69 -23.38 -14.99
C GLU A 488 -8.51 -23.11 -13.48
N ASP A 489 -7.96 -21.94 -13.14
CA ASP A 489 -7.62 -21.49 -11.78
C ASP A 489 -7.89 -19.98 -11.69
N SER A 490 -9.14 -19.60 -11.93
CA SER A 490 -9.56 -18.20 -12.00
C SER A 490 -9.58 -17.56 -10.62
N THR A 491 -9.06 -16.34 -10.52
CA THR A 491 -9.16 -15.55 -9.29
C THR A 491 -10.59 -15.10 -9.05
N ASP A 492 -11.09 -15.33 -7.83
CA ASP A 492 -12.41 -14.89 -7.36
C ASP A 492 -12.23 -14.05 -6.09
N ILE A 493 -12.78 -12.82 -6.09
CA ILE A 493 -12.69 -11.90 -4.96
C ILE A 493 -13.31 -12.45 -3.67
N ARG A 494 -14.19 -13.45 -3.77
CA ARG A 494 -14.87 -14.08 -2.62
C ARG A 494 -14.02 -15.13 -1.93
N GLU A 495 -12.88 -15.51 -2.51
CA GLU A 495 -11.98 -16.50 -1.95
C GLU A 495 -10.87 -15.87 -1.09
N HIS A 496 -10.21 -16.70 -0.26
CA HIS A 496 -9.09 -16.30 0.59
C HIS A 496 -9.37 -15.11 1.53
N LEU A 497 -10.63 -14.93 1.91
CA LEU A 497 -11.04 -13.89 2.84
C LEU A 497 -10.46 -14.14 4.23
N ARG A 498 -9.96 -13.07 4.86
CA ARG A 498 -9.57 -13.11 6.28
C ARG A 498 -10.75 -13.47 7.19
N TYR A 499 -11.91 -12.90 6.87
CA TYR A 499 -13.18 -13.14 7.55
C TYR A 499 -14.18 -13.52 6.46
N GLY A 500 -14.49 -14.81 6.37
CA GLY A 500 -15.48 -15.35 5.44
C GLY A 500 -16.68 -15.95 6.17
N PRO A 501 -17.66 -16.51 5.44
CA PRO A 501 -18.87 -17.07 6.03
C PRO A 501 -18.62 -18.28 6.96
N ASP A 502 -17.50 -18.98 6.74
CA ASP A 502 -17.06 -20.09 7.57
C ASP A 502 -16.23 -19.65 8.79
N TYR A 503 -15.93 -18.35 8.91
CA TYR A 503 -15.21 -17.81 10.06
C TYR A 503 -16.12 -17.78 11.29
N ALA A 504 -15.74 -18.52 12.33
CA ALA A 504 -16.37 -18.46 13.63
C ALA A 504 -15.30 -18.31 14.71
N SER A 505 -15.43 -17.30 15.57
CA SER A 505 -14.54 -17.13 16.71
C SER A 505 -15.03 -17.93 17.92
N LEU A 506 -14.12 -18.69 18.52
CA LEU A 506 -14.28 -19.33 19.81
C LEU A 506 -13.90 -18.31 20.88
N GLU A 507 -14.87 -17.87 21.67
CA GLU A 507 -14.61 -16.96 22.79
C GLU A 507 -14.00 -17.76 23.96
N PRO A 508 -12.72 -17.55 24.31
CA PRO A 508 -12.09 -18.28 25.40
C PRO A 508 -12.69 -17.84 26.73
N ARG A 509 -12.65 -18.73 27.73
CA ARG A 509 -12.95 -18.30 29.10
C ARG A 509 -11.79 -17.47 29.63
N THR A 510 -12.05 -16.20 29.92
CA THR A 510 -11.05 -15.28 30.45
C THR A 510 -11.19 -15.09 31.95
N THR A 511 -10.07 -14.81 32.62
CA THR A 511 -10.05 -14.35 34.01
C THR A 511 -10.04 -12.82 34.08
N LEU A 512 -9.34 -12.17 33.14
CA LEU A 512 -9.48 -10.74 32.90
C LEU A 512 -10.84 -10.41 32.29
N ASP A 513 -11.34 -9.23 32.61
CA ASP A 513 -12.57 -8.66 32.06
C ASP A 513 -12.28 -8.04 30.69
N PHE A 514 -13.03 -8.46 29.67
CA PHE A 514 -12.97 -7.93 28.29
C PHE A 514 -14.31 -7.34 27.83
N ASP A 515 -15.27 -7.14 28.74
CA ASP A 515 -16.62 -6.73 28.39
C ASP A 515 -16.65 -5.34 27.72
N ASP A 516 -15.81 -4.41 28.22
CA ASP A 516 -15.68 -3.05 27.66
C ASP A 516 -15.09 -3.05 26.24
N GLU A 517 -14.38 -4.09 25.84
CA GLU A 517 -13.81 -4.23 24.49
C GLU A 517 -14.58 -5.19 23.58
N GLY A 518 -15.76 -5.67 24.01
CA GLY A 518 -16.58 -6.59 23.21
C GLY A 518 -16.08 -8.03 23.18
N GLY A 519 -15.16 -8.41 24.08
CA GLY A 519 -14.63 -9.77 24.22
C GLY A 519 -13.17 -9.92 23.78
N PHE A 520 -12.55 -11.04 24.16
CA PHE A 520 -11.18 -11.40 23.80
C PHE A 520 -11.03 -11.51 22.27
N SER A 521 -11.97 -12.16 21.59
CA SER A 521 -11.92 -12.31 20.13
C SER A 521 -11.98 -10.96 19.41
N HIS A 522 -12.83 -10.04 19.88
CA HIS A 522 -12.94 -8.71 19.29
C HIS A 522 -11.60 -7.95 19.32
N VAL A 523 -10.90 -7.97 20.46
CA VAL A 523 -9.58 -7.30 20.60
C VAL A 523 -8.54 -7.92 19.67
N VAL A 524 -8.57 -9.25 19.46
CA VAL A 524 -7.71 -9.93 18.48
C VAL A 524 -8.04 -9.48 17.06
N GLU A 525 -9.32 -9.35 16.73
CA GLU A 525 -9.84 -8.99 15.41
C GLU A 525 -9.60 -7.52 15.02
N LEU A 526 -9.36 -6.62 15.99
CA LEU A 526 -8.95 -5.24 15.74
C LEU A 526 -7.65 -5.14 14.90
N CYS A 527 -6.82 -6.18 14.89
CA CYS A 527 -5.63 -6.17 14.04
C CYS A 527 -6.00 -6.33 12.55
N ASN A 528 -5.93 -5.23 11.80
CA ASN A 528 -6.17 -5.22 10.36
C ASN A 528 -4.94 -5.59 9.50
N GLY A 529 -3.77 -5.79 10.10
CA GLY A 529 -2.55 -6.23 9.40
C GLY A 529 -1.74 -5.12 8.71
N CYS A 530 -2.05 -3.84 8.92
CA CYS A 530 -1.43 -2.67 8.26
C CYS A 530 0.10 -2.55 8.36
N GLY A 531 0.72 -3.31 9.26
CA GLY A 531 2.18 -3.37 9.39
C GLY A 531 2.81 -2.23 10.18
N THR A 532 2.05 -1.31 10.81
CA THR A 532 2.61 -0.23 11.67
C THR A 532 3.61 -0.77 12.69
N CYS A 533 3.37 -1.97 13.23
CA CYS A 533 4.28 -2.65 14.13
C CYS A 533 5.64 -3.08 13.55
N ARG A 534 5.90 -2.85 12.25
CA ARG A 534 7.17 -3.07 11.55
C ARG A 534 7.99 -1.79 11.33
N GLN A 535 7.51 -0.64 11.79
CA GLN A 535 8.26 0.61 11.66
C GLN A 535 9.55 0.56 12.49
N SER A 536 10.66 0.98 11.88
CA SER A 536 11.96 1.20 12.52
C SER A 536 11.87 2.37 13.50
N ASP A 537 11.19 3.43 13.08
CA ASP A 537 10.96 4.64 13.85
C ASP A 537 9.54 4.70 14.45
N GLY A 538 9.35 5.58 15.44
CA GLY A 538 8.10 5.71 16.22
C GLY A 538 8.31 5.45 17.70
N ASP A 539 7.31 5.74 18.53
CA ASP A 539 7.44 5.82 19.98
C ASP A 539 7.83 4.48 20.63
N VAL A 540 6.84 3.66 20.98
CA VAL A 540 7.05 2.45 21.79
C VAL A 540 6.97 1.19 20.94
N MET A 541 6.07 1.13 19.97
CA MET A 541 5.77 -0.07 19.20
C MET A 541 6.69 -0.27 17.99
N CYS A 542 7.21 -1.47 17.69
CA CYS A 542 7.23 -2.72 18.46
C CYS A 542 8.70 -3.05 18.77
N PRO A 543 9.17 -2.95 20.03
CA PRO A 543 10.60 -2.97 20.32
C PRO A 543 11.22 -4.34 20.04
N THR A 544 10.42 -5.41 20.09
CA THR A 544 10.88 -6.77 19.83
C THR A 544 11.05 -7.04 18.35
N TYR A 545 10.18 -6.47 17.50
CA TYR A 545 10.41 -6.50 16.07
C TYR A 545 11.66 -5.69 15.72
N ARG A 546 11.79 -4.45 16.22
CA ARG A 546 12.99 -3.63 15.99
C ARG A 546 14.31 -4.30 16.39
N ALA A 547 14.26 -5.21 17.37
CA ALA A 547 15.43 -5.96 17.83
C ALA A 547 15.70 -7.26 17.04
N THR A 548 14.69 -7.85 16.39
CA THR A 548 14.79 -9.20 15.79
C THR A 548 14.57 -9.22 14.28
N GLU A 549 13.79 -8.26 13.79
CA GLU A 549 13.26 -8.12 12.43
C GLU A 549 12.46 -9.35 11.98
N GLU A 550 11.90 -10.08 12.94
CA GLU A 550 11.09 -11.27 12.70
C GLU A 550 9.61 -10.92 12.73
N GLU A 551 8.87 -11.35 11.70
CA GLU A 551 7.42 -11.11 11.57
C GLU A 551 6.63 -11.63 12.79
N ILE A 552 7.03 -12.78 13.33
CA ILE A 552 6.38 -13.39 14.51
C ILE A 552 6.50 -12.50 15.76
N ALA A 553 7.54 -11.66 15.84
CA ALA A 553 7.78 -10.74 16.96
C ALA A 553 7.03 -9.40 16.81
N THR A 554 6.22 -9.23 15.77
CA THR A 554 5.38 -8.05 15.57
C THR A 554 4.05 -8.16 16.33
N THR A 555 3.35 -7.04 16.51
CA THR A 555 1.97 -7.06 17.03
C THR A 555 1.05 -7.84 16.09
N ARG A 556 1.13 -7.61 14.77
CA ARG A 556 0.26 -8.29 13.81
C ARG A 556 0.54 -9.78 13.67
N GLY A 557 1.81 -10.21 13.77
CA GLY A 557 2.19 -11.62 13.74
C GLY A 557 1.56 -12.38 14.90
N ARG A 558 1.62 -11.81 16.11
CA ARG A 558 0.99 -12.38 17.30
C ARG A 558 -0.53 -12.35 17.22
N ALA A 559 -1.12 -11.24 16.76
CA ALA A 559 -2.57 -11.13 16.59
C ALA A 559 -3.08 -12.13 15.54
N ASN A 560 -2.36 -12.36 14.45
CA ASN A 560 -2.70 -13.37 13.44
C ASN A 560 -2.66 -14.79 14.03
N LEU A 561 -1.63 -15.13 14.83
CA LEU A 561 -1.54 -16.45 15.47
C LEU A 561 -2.60 -16.65 16.56
N LEU A 562 -2.93 -15.61 17.32
CA LEU A 562 -4.08 -15.63 18.23
C LEU A 562 -5.39 -15.83 17.46
N ARG A 563 -5.56 -15.12 16.33
CA ARG A 563 -6.74 -15.23 15.48
C ARG A 563 -6.90 -16.65 14.94
N ALA A 564 -5.83 -17.23 14.41
CA ALA A 564 -5.81 -18.59 13.89
C ALA A 564 -6.25 -19.62 14.95
N ALA A 565 -5.88 -19.41 16.22
CA ALA A 565 -6.31 -20.29 17.30
C ALA A 565 -7.79 -20.11 17.67
N ILE A 566 -8.27 -18.87 17.79
CA ILE A 566 -9.69 -18.63 18.12
C ILE A 566 -10.61 -18.99 16.96
N SER A 567 -10.14 -18.98 15.71
CA SER A 567 -10.92 -19.41 14.55
C SER A 567 -10.88 -20.93 14.31
N GLY A 568 -10.01 -21.66 15.02
CA GLY A 568 -9.79 -23.09 14.83
C GLY A 568 -8.96 -23.44 13.58
N GLU A 569 -8.32 -22.46 12.93
CA GLU A 569 -7.35 -22.70 11.85
C GLU A 569 -6.13 -23.47 12.35
N ILE A 570 -5.70 -23.17 13.58
CA ILE A 570 -4.80 -24.02 14.36
C ILE A 570 -5.54 -24.59 15.57
N ASP A 571 -5.03 -25.68 16.15
CA ASP A 571 -5.59 -26.26 17.36
C ASP A 571 -5.67 -25.17 18.46
N PRO A 572 -6.86 -24.86 19.01
CA PRO A 572 -6.99 -23.85 20.06
C PRO A 572 -6.13 -24.15 21.30
N GLU A 573 -5.81 -25.42 21.55
CA GLU A 573 -4.92 -25.83 22.65
C GLU A 573 -3.46 -25.41 22.42
N GLU A 574 -3.06 -25.13 21.17
CA GLU A 574 -1.71 -24.63 20.82
C GLU A 574 -1.40 -23.31 21.52
N LEU A 575 -2.41 -22.47 21.81
CA LEU A 575 -2.25 -21.24 22.60
C LEU A 575 -1.55 -21.48 23.94
N TYR A 576 -1.71 -22.68 24.50
CA TYR A 576 -1.15 -23.08 25.79
C TYR A 576 -0.02 -24.10 25.64
N GLY A 577 0.44 -24.37 24.41
CA GLY A 577 1.63 -25.17 24.15
C GLY A 577 2.92 -24.39 24.40
N GLU A 578 3.98 -25.10 24.80
CA GLU A 578 5.31 -24.52 25.06
C GLU A 578 5.81 -23.70 23.87
N ARG A 579 5.63 -24.21 22.65
CA ARG A 579 6.04 -23.52 21.42
C ARG A 579 5.39 -22.15 21.26
N PHE A 580 4.07 -22.05 21.38
CA PHE A 580 3.36 -20.76 21.24
C PHE A 580 3.82 -19.77 22.31
N GLN A 581 4.02 -20.26 23.53
CA GLN A 581 4.48 -19.45 24.65
C GLN A 581 5.88 -18.90 24.42
N GLU A 582 6.82 -19.73 23.96
CA GLU A 582 8.22 -19.37 23.73
C GLU A 582 8.43 -18.54 22.45
N GLU A 583 7.81 -18.93 21.33
CA GLU A 583 8.07 -18.30 20.04
C GLU A 583 7.21 -17.04 19.80
N VAL A 584 5.97 -17.02 20.31
CA VAL A 584 4.99 -15.96 20.00
C VAL A 584 4.92 -14.93 21.14
N LEU A 585 4.70 -15.37 22.37
CA LEU A 585 4.35 -14.50 23.48
C LEU A 585 5.55 -14.07 24.35
N ASP A 586 6.58 -14.89 24.48
CA ASP A 586 7.69 -14.63 25.42
C ASP A 586 8.43 -13.33 25.11
N LEU A 587 8.71 -13.07 23.84
CA LEU A 587 9.39 -11.85 23.44
C LEU A 587 8.53 -10.60 23.70
N CYS A 588 7.20 -10.68 23.67
CA CYS A 588 6.34 -9.51 23.89
C CYS A 588 6.55 -8.92 25.30
N ILE A 589 7.02 -7.69 25.41
CA ILE A 589 7.37 -7.07 26.71
C ILE A 589 6.11 -6.64 27.49
N GLY A 590 4.94 -6.57 26.85
CA GLY A 590 3.73 -6.05 27.48
C GLY A 590 3.78 -4.53 27.70
N CYS A 591 4.55 -3.80 26.89
CA CYS A 591 4.76 -2.35 27.00
C CYS A 591 3.53 -1.49 26.64
N LYS A 592 2.46 -2.10 26.11
CA LYS A 592 1.25 -1.42 25.61
C LYS A 592 1.46 -0.44 24.45
N GLY A 593 2.63 -0.42 23.81
CA GLY A 593 2.84 0.37 22.58
C GLY A 593 1.85 0.01 21.46
N CYS A 594 1.40 -1.25 21.39
CA CYS A 594 0.35 -1.67 20.47
C CYS A 594 -1.03 -1.07 20.74
N GLN A 595 -1.30 -0.65 21.98
CA GLN A 595 -2.55 0.00 22.33
C GLN A 595 -2.49 1.50 22.02
N SER A 596 -1.33 2.14 22.25
CA SER A 596 -1.15 3.59 22.06
C SER A 596 -0.79 3.98 20.63
N ASP A 597 0.16 3.28 20.02
CA ASP A 597 0.78 3.71 18.74
C ASP A 597 0.12 3.00 17.54
N CYS A 598 -0.70 1.97 17.80
CA CYS A 598 -1.39 1.27 16.71
C CYS A 598 -2.63 2.05 16.33
N PRO A 599 -2.84 2.33 15.04
CA PRO A 599 -4.05 3.00 14.58
C PRO A 599 -5.34 2.26 14.93
N THR A 600 -5.28 0.95 15.18
CA THR A 600 -6.45 0.14 15.54
C THR A 600 -6.56 -0.15 17.05
N GLY A 601 -5.63 0.33 17.88
CA GLY A 601 -5.72 0.24 19.34
C GLY A 601 -5.61 -1.16 19.96
N VAL A 602 -5.06 -2.15 19.25
CA VAL A 602 -4.96 -3.55 19.74
C VAL A 602 -4.18 -3.65 21.06
N ASP A 603 -4.82 -4.05 22.16
CA ASP A 603 -4.14 -4.30 23.44
C ASP A 603 -3.59 -5.73 23.53
N LEU A 604 -2.50 -5.96 22.82
CA LEU A 604 -1.76 -7.23 22.87
C LEU A 604 -1.18 -7.51 24.26
N ALA A 605 -0.95 -6.50 25.11
CA ALA A 605 -0.45 -6.72 26.46
C ALA A 605 -1.51 -7.40 27.34
N LYS A 606 -2.77 -6.94 27.24
CA LYS A 606 -3.93 -7.56 27.90
C LYS A 606 -4.18 -8.98 27.38
N LEU A 607 -4.16 -9.17 26.05
CA LEU A 607 -4.28 -10.49 25.41
C LEU A 607 -3.19 -11.46 25.90
N LYS A 608 -1.92 -11.02 25.88
CA LYS A 608 -0.79 -11.82 26.38
C LYS A 608 -1.00 -12.20 27.85
N ALA A 609 -1.38 -11.24 28.69
CA ALA A 609 -1.54 -11.47 30.12
C ALA A 609 -2.57 -12.57 30.40
N GLU A 610 -3.71 -12.56 29.69
CA GLU A 610 -4.73 -13.60 29.79
C GLU A 610 -4.21 -14.96 29.31
N VAL A 611 -3.61 -15.03 28.12
CA VAL A 611 -3.13 -16.31 27.58
C VAL A 611 -2.00 -16.91 28.44
N LYS A 612 -1.09 -16.07 28.96
CA LYS A 612 -0.04 -16.50 29.91
C LYS A 612 -0.64 -16.97 31.24
N HIS A 613 -1.66 -16.29 31.74
CA HIS A 613 -2.35 -16.71 32.97
C HIS A 613 -2.94 -18.12 32.82
N GLN A 614 -3.68 -18.36 31.74
CA GLN A 614 -4.27 -19.66 31.44
C GLN A 614 -3.21 -20.75 31.26
N TYR A 615 -2.10 -20.45 30.58
CA TYR A 615 -0.96 -21.35 30.47
C TYR A 615 -0.38 -21.74 31.84
N HIS A 616 -0.14 -20.77 32.71
CA HIS A 616 0.41 -21.03 34.05
C HIS A 616 -0.57 -21.74 34.99
N ASP A 617 -1.88 -21.57 34.82
CA ASP A 617 -2.88 -22.31 35.61
C ASP A 617 -2.87 -23.80 35.24
N ARG A 618 -2.60 -24.12 33.97
CA ARG A 618 -2.54 -25.49 33.43
C ARG A 618 -1.20 -26.17 33.73
N GLU A 619 -0.10 -25.55 33.32
CA GLU A 619 1.25 -26.14 33.33
C GLU A 619 2.06 -25.76 34.58
N GLY A 620 1.58 -24.79 35.35
CA GLY A 620 2.30 -24.22 36.47
C GLY A 620 3.31 -23.15 36.06
N THR A 621 3.68 -22.29 37.02
CA THR A 621 4.70 -21.26 36.82
C THR A 621 6.11 -21.85 36.95
N SER A 622 7.00 -21.48 36.02
CA SER A 622 8.39 -21.94 36.02
C SER A 622 9.19 -21.39 37.21
N HIS A 623 10.30 -22.06 37.56
CA HIS A 623 11.22 -21.54 38.58
C HIS A 623 11.80 -20.18 38.22
N ARG A 624 12.08 -19.94 36.93
CA ARG A 624 12.58 -18.66 36.42
C ARG A 624 11.58 -17.54 36.69
N GLU A 625 10.31 -17.74 36.33
CA GLU A 625 9.27 -16.73 36.53
C GLU A 625 9.00 -16.46 38.01
N ARG A 626 8.97 -17.51 38.86
CA ARG A 626 8.88 -17.33 40.31
C ARG A 626 10.06 -16.53 40.86
N LEU A 627 11.27 -16.78 40.36
CA LEU A 627 12.47 -16.03 40.75
C LEU A 627 12.35 -14.55 40.38
N PHE A 628 11.91 -14.25 39.16
CA PHE A 628 11.71 -12.86 38.70
C PHE A 628 10.56 -12.17 39.43
N ALA A 629 9.45 -12.86 39.68
CA ALA A 629 8.30 -12.31 40.40
C ALA A 629 8.62 -11.98 41.88
N ASP A 630 9.49 -12.77 42.51
CA ASP A 630 9.92 -12.58 43.90
C ASP A 630 11.32 -11.93 44.01
N VAL A 631 11.78 -11.22 42.97
CA VAL A 631 13.15 -10.67 42.91
C VAL A 631 13.50 -9.79 44.11
N ASP A 632 12.55 -9.01 44.63
CA ASP A 632 12.75 -8.16 45.81
C ASP A 632 13.00 -8.99 47.09
N ARG A 633 12.28 -10.09 47.27
CA ARG A 633 12.49 -10.99 48.41
C ARG A 633 13.83 -11.69 48.32
N LEU A 634 14.22 -12.11 47.13
CA LEU A 634 15.50 -12.74 46.86
C LEU A 634 16.66 -11.76 47.05
N ALA A 635 16.53 -10.52 46.57
CA ALA A 635 17.49 -9.46 46.79
C ALA A 635 17.63 -9.11 48.27
N SER A 636 16.51 -9.06 49.01
CA SER A 636 16.51 -8.86 50.47
C SER A 636 17.26 -9.99 51.19
N LEU A 637 16.95 -11.25 50.87
CA LEU A 637 17.67 -12.41 51.42
C LEU A 637 19.16 -12.36 51.08
N GLY A 638 19.52 -12.13 49.82
CA GLY A 638 20.91 -12.02 49.38
C GLY A 638 21.67 -10.91 50.11
N SER A 639 21.03 -9.76 50.33
CA SER A 639 21.64 -8.65 51.09
C SER A 639 21.94 -9.01 52.55
N ALA A 640 21.13 -9.87 53.18
CA ALA A 640 21.36 -10.33 54.55
C ALA A 640 22.56 -11.29 54.68
N PHE A 641 22.99 -11.90 53.57
CA PHE A 641 24.19 -12.73 53.51
C PHE A 641 25.43 -11.99 52.99
N ALA A 642 25.36 -10.67 52.75
CA ALA A 642 26.54 -9.89 52.40
C ALA A 642 27.57 -9.88 53.56
N PRO A 643 28.89 -10.10 53.30
CA PRO A 643 29.57 -10.16 52.01
C PRO A 643 29.85 -11.60 51.51
N LEU A 644 29.12 -12.60 52.01
CA LEU A 644 29.31 -14.02 51.69
C LEU A 644 28.47 -14.52 50.50
N ALA A 645 27.62 -13.66 49.93
CA ALA A 645 26.79 -13.93 48.75
C ALA A 645 27.58 -13.80 47.46
#